data_AF-A0A954A478-F1
#
_entry.id   AF-A0A954A478-F1
#
_cell.length_a   1.000
_cell.length_b   1.000
_cell.length_c   1.000
_cell.angle_alpha   90.00
_cell.angle_beta   90.00
_cell.angle_gamma   90.00
#
_symmetry.space_group_name_H-M   'P 1'
#
loop_
_entity.id
_entity.type
_entity.pdbx_description
1 polymer ?
#
loop_
_entity_poly.entity_id
_entity_poly.type
_entity_poly.pdbx_seq_one_letter_code
_entity_poly.pdbx_strand_id
1 'polypeptide(L)'
;MSHQILGRPVTKIGVIGSGQIGPDIALHFSKVFHDSNVPIVIVDISEEALARGSKKLHKKVDRGVETGAFSPAMGQAMKESCTFTTDYEELRGADLIIEAATEDRDLKARIFGQVRELVSDRAVLASNSSHLEPEAIFSDFEDPSRTLVIHYFFPAERNPMVEIVPGAGTSPQLAESLMRFYESIGKAPIQVRSRYGYALDPVFEGQFLAAALLAQDGLGTTKEIDAVACRALGLTVGPFTAMNLTGGNPITHHGLQQYTSKIMPWYHSPKILSDRVASGEPWEVPARGEEVAVPEDRAQQIFDLLRGAYFGIVCEVLDSGISNIADLDMGVELGLDMAAPFRLMNEVGVPRSLELVRAFASRYDGFKISDQLQRQAASGRPWAIPTVLRRDDGDIAVITIRRPKVLNALNEDAFSQIEQHFRDIADDPKIAGAVLTGFGVKAFVSGADVNFLAEIDSKEKGTETSWSSQQSVMVVEKTGKPVVCAMNGFAFGGGNELAMACTARIARKGLKVLAAQPETNLGIIPGAGATQRLPRLVGIEKAAELIRTGRPVSSKEALEIGLISREVDGDVVEAAIELARSAARGQTPLHGIDPKPLRAPNRLPDVDLGHRSRAVDAILCRAILEGVERPLDDGLRFESEMFGEVCGTRDMRIGVMNFIENGPRKPAEFVHE
;
A
#
# COMPACT_ATOMS: atom_id res chain seq x y z
N MET A 1 13.56 -0.19 -16.32
CA MET A 1 13.36 -1.25 -15.32
C MET A 1 13.01 -2.51 -16.08
N SER A 2 13.75 -3.59 -15.93
CA SER A 2 13.18 -4.87 -16.37
C SER A 2 12.20 -5.30 -15.29
N HIS A 3 10.90 -5.17 -15.54
CA HIS A 3 9.91 -5.88 -14.74
C HIS A 3 10.07 -7.36 -15.08
N GLN A 4 10.43 -8.16 -14.07
CA GLN A 4 10.83 -9.54 -14.26
C GLN A 4 9.91 -10.52 -13.55
N ILE A 5 9.71 -11.68 -14.17
CA ILE A 5 9.08 -12.85 -13.56
C ILE A 5 10.08 -14.01 -13.63
N LEU A 6 10.40 -14.58 -12.48
CA LEU A 6 11.45 -15.60 -12.31
C LEU A 6 12.80 -15.14 -12.87
N GLY A 7 13.16 -13.88 -12.63
CA GLY A 7 14.43 -13.30 -13.11
C GLY A 7 14.48 -13.00 -14.62
N ARG A 8 13.35 -13.09 -15.33
CA ARG A 8 13.29 -12.89 -16.79
C ARG A 8 12.42 -11.68 -17.13
N PRO A 9 12.86 -10.77 -18.02
CA PRO A 9 12.04 -9.66 -18.46
C PRO A 9 10.70 -10.12 -19.05
N VAL A 10 9.62 -9.41 -18.75
CA VAL A 10 8.34 -9.60 -19.44
C VAL A 10 8.41 -8.91 -20.81
N THR A 11 8.23 -9.68 -21.87
CA THR A 11 8.34 -9.24 -23.27
C THR A 11 7.01 -9.22 -24.00
N LYS A 12 6.01 -10.00 -23.55
CA LYS A 12 4.63 -9.96 -24.08
C LYS A 12 3.62 -10.46 -23.04
N ILE A 13 2.44 -9.83 -22.99
CA ILE A 13 1.36 -10.16 -22.04
C ILE A 13 0.09 -10.50 -22.81
N GLY A 14 -0.59 -11.57 -22.42
CA GLY A 14 -1.91 -11.94 -22.93
C GLY A 14 -2.99 -11.78 -21.87
N VAL A 15 -4.14 -11.20 -22.24
CA VAL A 15 -5.34 -11.08 -21.42
C VAL A 15 -6.50 -11.72 -22.18
N ILE A 16 -7.18 -12.68 -21.57
CA ILE A 16 -8.28 -13.40 -22.21
C ILE A 16 -9.59 -12.95 -21.57
N GLY A 17 -10.52 -12.45 -22.37
CA GLY A 17 -11.76 -11.82 -21.94
C GLY A 17 -11.69 -10.29 -22.05
N SER A 18 -12.65 -9.72 -22.78
CA SER A 18 -12.81 -8.27 -22.99
C SER A 18 -14.08 -7.73 -22.30
N GLY A 19 -14.45 -8.37 -21.18
CA GLY A 19 -15.52 -7.93 -20.28
C GLY A 19 -15.16 -6.66 -19.49
N GLN A 20 -15.60 -6.58 -18.23
CA GLN A 20 -15.30 -5.39 -17.42
C GLN A 20 -13.82 -5.32 -17.01
N ILE A 21 -13.23 -6.44 -16.59
CA ILE A 21 -11.94 -6.43 -15.90
C ILE A 21 -10.73 -6.58 -16.85
N GLY A 22 -10.83 -7.39 -17.89
CA GLY A 22 -9.74 -7.63 -18.84
C GLY A 22 -9.16 -6.34 -19.46
N PRO A 23 -9.99 -5.41 -20.01
CA PRO A 23 -9.52 -4.13 -20.50
C PRO A 23 -8.89 -3.23 -19.42
N ASP A 24 -9.29 -3.36 -18.15
CA ASP A 24 -8.71 -2.61 -17.03
C ASP A 24 -7.34 -3.18 -16.62
N ILE A 25 -7.17 -4.51 -16.68
CA ILE A 25 -5.88 -5.19 -16.51
C ILE A 25 -4.91 -4.77 -17.64
N ALA A 26 -5.37 -4.82 -18.90
CA ALA A 26 -4.58 -4.39 -20.04
C ALA A 26 -4.18 -2.91 -19.95
N LEU A 27 -5.10 -2.04 -19.51
CA LEU A 27 -4.81 -0.62 -19.27
C LEU A 27 -3.74 -0.42 -18.19
N HIS A 28 -3.75 -1.21 -17.12
CA HIS A 28 -2.71 -1.15 -16.11
C HIS A 28 -1.34 -1.49 -16.70
N PHE A 29 -1.26 -2.59 -17.45
CA PHE A 29 -0.01 -3.00 -18.09
C PHE A 29 0.46 -1.99 -19.12
N SER A 30 -0.42 -1.42 -19.96
CA SER A 30 0.00 -0.44 -20.96
C SER A 30 0.57 0.81 -20.32
N LYS A 31 0.00 1.24 -19.18
CA LYS A 31 0.53 2.34 -18.38
C LYS A 31 1.93 2.06 -17.81
N VAL A 32 2.23 0.81 -17.48
CA VAL A 32 3.53 0.44 -16.88
C VAL A 32 4.58 0.24 -17.96
N PHE A 33 4.20 -0.36 -19.08
CA PHE A 33 5.12 -0.86 -20.09
C PHE A 33 5.23 -0.01 -21.36
N HIS A 34 4.54 1.13 -21.45
CA HIS A 34 4.58 1.98 -22.66
C HIS A 34 6.00 2.37 -23.09
N ASP A 35 6.91 2.63 -22.14
CA ASP A 35 8.30 3.00 -22.46
C ASP A 35 9.16 1.83 -22.96
N SER A 36 8.72 0.59 -22.71
CA SER A 36 9.43 -0.64 -23.11
C SER A 36 8.79 -1.36 -24.30
N ASN A 37 7.69 -0.83 -24.85
CA ASN A 37 6.96 -1.38 -25.99
C ASN A 37 6.59 -2.88 -25.83
N VAL A 38 6.25 -3.31 -24.60
CA VAL A 38 5.77 -4.68 -24.37
C VAL A 38 4.37 -4.82 -24.97
N PRO A 39 4.14 -5.72 -25.95
CA PRO A 39 2.83 -5.92 -26.54
C PRO A 39 1.86 -6.56 -25.54
N ILE A 40 0.63 -6.05 -25.53
CA ILE A 40 -0.47 -6.52 -24.70
C ILE A 40 -1.59 -6.97 -25.63
N VAL A 41 -1.88 -8.26 -25.64
CA VAL A 41 -2.88 -8.85 -26.52
C VAL A 41 -4.12 -9.19 -25.70
N ILE A 42 -5.26 -8.63 -26.09
CA ILE A 42 -6.56 -8.87 -25.49
C ILE A 42 -7.38 -9.73 -26.45
N VAL A 43 -7.73 -10.94 -26.01
CA VAL A 43 -8.47 -11.92 -26.83
C VAL A 43 -9.87 -12.12 -26.28
N ASP A 44 -10.87 -12.08 -27.15
CA ASP A 44 -12.26 -12.45 -26.83
C ASP A 44 -12.93 -13.03 -28.08
N ILE A 45 -13.85 -13.97 -27.91
CA ILE A 45 -14.61 -14.56 -29.02
C ILE A 45 -15.66 -13.60 -29.59
N SER A 46 -16.03 -12.57 -28.84
CA SER A 46 -17.04 -11.58 -29.23
C SER A 46 -16.37 -10.30 -29.75
N GLU A 47 -16.51 -10.02 -31.05
CA GLU A 47 -16.07 -8.75 -31.65
C GLU A 47 -16.72 -7.54 -30.97
N GLU A 48 -17.97 -7.68 -30.53
CA GLU A 48 -18.67 -6.62 -29.81
C GLU A 48 -18.04 -6.35 -28.43
N ALA A 49 -17.66 -7.41 -27.70
CA ALA A 49 -16.94 -7.27 -26.43
C ALA A 49 -15.57 -6.62 -26.62
N LEU A 50 -14.83 -6.98 -27.67
CA LEU A 50 -13.56 -6.35 -28.05
C LEU A 50 -13.74 -4.86 -28.35
N ALA A 51 -14.74 -4.50 -29.16
CA ALA A 51 -15.03 -3.11 -29.49
C ALA A 51 -15.39 -2.28 -28.25
N ARG A 52 -16.21 -2.84 -27.34
CA ARG A 52 -16.54 -2.19 -26.06
C ARG A 52 -15.31 -2.04 -25.15
N GLY A 53 -14.50 -3.08 -25.04
CA GLY A 53 -13.27 -3.08 -24.23
C GLY A 53 -12.24 -2.06 -24.72
N SER A 54 -11.98 -2.05 -26.03
CA SER A 54 -11.09 -1.08 -26.68
C SER A 54 -11.58 0.35 -26.46
N LYS A 55 -12.87 0.61 -26.70
CA LYS A 55 -13.48 1.94 -26.46
C LYS A 55 -13.36 2.37 -25.00
N LYS A 56 -13.56 1.47 -24.04
CA LYS A 56 -13.40 1.74 -22.59
C LYS A 56 -11.95 2.13 -22.27
N LEU A 57 -10.98 1.35 -22.74
CA LEU A 57 -9.56 1.61 -22.54
C LEU A 57 -9.15 2.95 -23.15
N HIS A 58 -9.46 3.19 -24.42
CA HIS A 58 -9.14 4.46 -25.10
C HIS A 58 -9.73 5.67 -24.38
N LYS A 59 -11.00 5.60 -23.98
CA LYS A 59 -11.66 6.68 -23.23
C LYS A 59 -10.93 7.01 -21.92
N LYS A 60 -10.45 6.00 -21.19
CA LYS A 60 -9.68 6.22 -19.94
C LYS A 60 -8.32 6.84 -20.22
N VAL A 61 -7.62 6.41 -21.28
CA VAL A 61 -6.35 7.00 -21.72
C VAL A 61 -6.54 8.46 -22.12
N ASP A 62 -7.54 8.75 -22.96
CA ASP A 62 -7.86 10.10 -23.41
C ASP A 62 -8.16 11.03 -22.25
N ARG A 63 -8.97 10.58 -21.28
CA ARG A 63 -9.21 11.33 -20.05
C ARG A 63 -7.92 11.58 -19.25
N GLY A 64 -7.01 10.62 -19.22
CA GLY A 64 -5.71 10.78 -18.58
C GLY A 64 -4.85 11.85 -19.26
N VAL A 65 -4.90 11.94 -20.59
CA VAL A 65 -4.24 13.01 -21.36
C VAL A 65 -4.91 14.36 -21.11
N GLU A 66 -6.24 14.44 -21.19
CA GLU A 66 -7.03 15.65 -20.92
C GLU A 66 -6.75 16.24 -19.53
N THR A 67 -6.58 15.39 -18.52
CA THR A 67 -6.32 15.79 -17.13
C THR A 67 -4.84 16.02 -16.82
N GLY A 68 -3.95 15.80 -17.79
CA GLY A 68 -2.50 15.92 -17.60
C GLY A 68 -1.86 14.79 -16.79
N ALA A 69 -2.61 13.73 -16.49
CA ALA A 69 -2.08 12.53 -15.85
C ALA A 69 -1.11 11.77 -16.77
N PHE A 70 -1.32 11.83 -18.09
CA PHE A 70 -0.45 11.27 -19.12
C PHE A 70 -0.05 12.36 -20.12
N SER A 71 1.18 12.28 -20.64
CA SER A 71 1.54 13.09 -21.81
C SER A 71 0.83 12.56 -23.06
N PRO A 72 0.62 13.38 -24.10
CA PRO A 72 0.05 12.90 -25.37
C PRO A 72 0.84 11.71 -25.96
N ALA A 73 2.18 11.76 -25.87
CA ALA A 73 3.05 10.69 -26.34
C ALA A 73 2.87 9.38 -25.52
N MET A 74 2.79 9.48 -24.20
CA MET A 74 2.50 8.33 -23.33
C MET A 74 1.13 7.73 -23.67
N GLY A 75 0.10 8.57 -23.81
CA GLY A 75 -1.24 8.12 -24.16
C GLY A 75 -1.29 7.37 -25.50
N GLN A 76 -0.58 7.86 -26.51
CA GLN A 76 -0.48 7.18 -27.80
C GLN A 76 0.23 5.82 -27.67
N ALA A 77 1.39 5.77 -27.01
CA ALA A 77 2.15 4.53 -26.81
C ALA A 77 1.34 3.48 -26.02
N MET A 78 0.57 3.91 -25.01
CA MET A 78 -0.33 3.02 -24.27
C MET A 78 -1.37 2.36 -25.19
N LYS A 79 -1.98 3.14 -26.10
CA LYS A 79 -2.97 2.59 -27.05
C LYS A 79 -2.33 1.66 -28.06
N GLU A 80 -1.20 2.04 -28.63
CA GLU A 80 -0.46 1.25 -29.63
C GLU A 80 0.07 -0.07 -29.08
N SER A 81 0.37 -0.14 -27.78
CA SER A 81 0.77 -1.40 -27.12
C SER A 81 -0.36 -2.44 -27.01
N CYS A 82 -1.62 -2.04 -27.16
CA CYS A 82 -2.78 -2.91 -26.95
C CYS A 82 -3.38 -3.39 -28.28
N THR A 83 -3.43 -4.70 -28.49
CA THR A 83 -4.10 -5.34 -29.63
C THR A 83 -5.34 -6.07 -29.15
N PHE A 84 -6.51 -5.70 -29.67
CA PHE A 84 -7.79 -6.40 -29.43
C PHE A 84 -8.10 -7.31 -30.61
N THR A 85 -8.27 -8.60 -30.38
CA THR A 85 -8.41 -9.60 -31.46
C THR A 85 -9.28 -10.78 -31.05
N THR A 86 -9.88 -11.45 -32.02
CA THR A 86 -10.54 -12.76 -31.85
C THR A 86 -9.58 -13.93 -32.05
N ASP A 87 -8.39 -13.66 -32.60
CA ASP A 87 -7.40 -14.67 -32.95
C ASP A 87 -6.51 -15.01 -31.75
N TYR A 88 -6.61 -16.25 -31.26
CA TYR A 88 -5.76 -16.75 -30.18
C TYR A 88 -4.29 -16.85 -30.61
N GLU A 89 -3.96 -17.02 -31.89
CA GLU A 89 -2.57 -17.11 -32.35
C GLU A 89 -1.75 -15.87 -31.99
N GLU A 90 -2.39 -14.72 -31.84
CA GLU A 90 -1.75 -13.48 -31.37
C GLU A 90 -1.22 -13.60 -29.93
N LEU A 91 -1.62 -14.60 -29.14
CA LEU A 91 -1.04 -14.88 -27.81
C LEU A 91 0.31 -15.58 -27.89
N ARG A 92 0.73 -16.06 -29.07
CA ARG A 92 1.96 -16.83 -29.24
C ARG A 92 3.16 -16.08 -28.66
N GLY A 93 3.93 -16.80 -27.83
CA GLY A 93 5.12 -16.27 -27.17
C GLY A 93 4.87 -15.30 -25.99
N ALA A 94 3.63 -15.15 -25.50
CA ALA A 94 3.38 -14.40 -24.27
C ALA A 94 4.07 -15.05 -23.05
N ASP A 95 4.64 -14.22 -22.17
CA ASP A 95 5.32 -14.64 -20.94
C ASP A 95 4.35 -14.78 -19.76
N LEU A 96 3.27 -13.99 -19.79
CA LEU A 96 2.21 -13.97 -18.78
C LEU A 96 0.85 -13.97 -19.48
N ILE A 97 0.02 -14.96 -19.15
CA ILE A 97 -1.38 -15.03 -19.55
C ILE A 97 -2.25 -14.80 -18.32
N ILE A 98 -3.23 -13.90 -18.44
CA ILE A 98 -4.26 -13.68 -17.43
C ILE A 98 -5.63 -13.93 -18.08
N GLU A 99 -6.28 -15.01 -17.67
CA GLU A 99 -7.63 -15.34 -18.07
C GLU A 99 -8.64 -14.62 -17.17
N ALA A 100 -9.58 -13.89 -17.78
CA ALA A 100 -10.60 -13.08 -17.14
C ALA A 100 -11.95 -13.22 -17.88
N ALA A 101 -12.25 -14.44 -18.33
CA ALA A 101 -13.53 -14.82 -18.92
C ALA A 101 -14.53 -15.25 -17.82
N THR A 102 -15.70 -15.73 -18.24
CA THR A 102 -16.79 -16.15 -17.35
C THR A 102 -16.35 -17.22 -16.35
N GLU A 103 -16.98 -17.21 -15.18
CA GLU A 103 -16.75 -18.15 -14.07
C GLU A 103 -17.32 -19.55 -14.38
N ASP A 104 -16.72 -20.24 -15.36
CA ASP A 104 -17.11 -21.58 -15.81
C ASP A 104 -15.86 -22.47 -15.92
N ARG A 105 -15.84 -23.59 -15.18
CA ARG A 105 -14.69 -24.48 -15.08
C ARG A 105 -14.32 -25.09 -16.44
N ASP A 106 -15.30 -25.59 -17.18
CA ASP A 106 -15.05 -26.29 -18.44
C ASP A 106 -14.55 -25.33 -19.52
N LEU A 107 -15.07 -24.10 -19.52
CA LEU A 107 -14.58 -23.02 -20.37
C LEU A 107 -13.13 -22.68 -20.06
N LYS A 108 -12.78 -22.48 -18.78
CA LYS A 108 -11.40 -22.17 -18.36
C LYS A 108 -10.45 -23.31 -18.75
N ALA A 109 -10.83 -24.56 -18.54
CA ALA A 109 -10.04 -25.72 -18.98
C ALA A 109 -9.77 -25.72 -20.50
N ARG A 110 -10.80 -25.42 -21.31
CA ARG A 110 -10.64 -25.27 -22.78
C ARG A 110 -9.70 -24.13 -23.15
N ILE A 111 -9.86 -22.96 -22.51
CA ILE A 111 -9.01 -21.79 -22.75
C ILE A 111 -7.55 -22.13 -22.46
N PHE A 112 -7.24 -22.67 -21.27
CA PHE A 112 -5.86 -23.02 -20.91
C PHE A 112 -5.30 -24.16 -21.77
N GLY A 113 -6.15 -25.08 -22.24
CA GLY A 113 -5.80 -26.12 -23.21
C GLY A 113 -5.35 -25.58 -24.57
N GLN A 114 -5.97 -24.50 -25.06
CA GLN A 114 -5.54 -23.81 -26.28
C GLN A 114 -4.28 -22.98 -26.05
N VAL A 115 -4.26 -22.21 -24.97
CA VAL A 115 -3.15 -21.29 -24.65
C VAL A 115 -1.83 -22.03 -24.46
N ARG A 116 -1.83 -23.21 -23.82
CA ARG A 116 -0.59 -23.98 -23.58
C ARG A 116 0.15 -24.38 -24.86
N GLU A 117 -0.55 -24.48 -26.00
CA GLU A 117 0.06 -24.81 -27.30
C GLU A 117 0.71 -23.58 -27.96
N LEU A 118 0.37 -22.37 -27.51
CA LEU A 118 0.81 -21.10 -28.08
C LEU A 118 1.97 -20.48 -27.32
N VAL A 119 2.08 -20.76 -26.02
CA VAL A 119 3.10 -20.18 -25.15
C VAL A 119 4.19 -21.19 -24.81
N SER A 120 5.36 -20.68 -24.41
CA SER A 120 6.46 -21.55 -23.95
C SER A 120 6.10 -22.29 -22.65
N ASP A 121 6.83 -23.37 -22.34
CA ASP A 121 6.81 -24.08 -21.05
C ASP A 121 7.17 -23.17 -19.85
N ARG A 122 7.77 -22.02 -20.16
CA ARG A 122 8.26 -21.02 -19.25
C ARG A 122 7.25 -19.91 -18.94
N ALA A 123 6.17 -19.82 -19.70
CA ALA A 123 5.11 -18.82 -19.52
C ALA A 123 4.27 -19.10 -18.28
N VAL A 124 3.85 -18.04 -17.61
CA VAL A 124 2.93 -18.09 -16.46
C VAL A 124 1.50 -18.08 -16.95
N LEU A 125 0.69 -19.00 -16.42
CA LEU A 125 -0.71 -19.13 -16.75
C LEU A 125 -1.54 -18.82 -15.51
N ALA A 126 -2.23 -17.68 -15.53
CA ALA A 126 -3.03 -17.23 -14.40
C ALA A 126 -4.50 -17.07 -14.76
N SER A 127 -5.38 -17.36 -13.82
CA SER A 127 -6.79 -16.99 -13.89
C SER A 127 -7.08 -15.84 -12.93
N ASN A 128 -7.93 -14.90 -13.33
CA ASN A 128 -8.56 -13.86 -12.53
C ASN A 128 -9.96 -14.33 -12.08
N SER A 129 -10.11 -15.61 -11.76
CA SER A 129 -11.32 -16.15 -11.14
C SER A 129 -11.48 -15.55 -9.75
N SER A 130 -12.69 -15.08 -9.42
CA SER A 130 -13.00 -14.52 -8.09
C SER A 130 -13.31 -15.61 -7.06
N HIS A 131 -13.83 -16.76 -7.51
CA HIS A 131 -14.30 -17.80 -6.60
C HIS A 131 -13.62 -19.16 -6.78
N LEU A 132 -13.33 -19.59 -8.02
CA LEU A 132 -12.83 -20.94 -8.27
C LEU A 132 -11.37 -21.11 -7.82
N GLU A 133 -11.14 -22.17 -7.06
CA GLU A 133 -9.82 -22.52 -6.57
C GLU A 133 -8.86 -22.88 -7.73
N PRO A 134 -7.55 -22.54 -7.67
CA PRO A 134 -6.55 -23.00 -8.63
C PRO A 134 -6.62 -24.51 -8.91
N GLU A 135 -6.87 -25.32 -7.87
CA GLU A 135 -7.03 -26.78 -8.00
C GLU A 135 -8.23 -27.17 -8.88
N ALA A 136 -9.31 -26.39 -8.87
CA ALA A 136 -10.46 -26.64 -9.73
C ALA A 136 -10.18 -26.24 -11.18
N ILE A 137 -9.56 -25.08 -11.38
CA ILE A 137 -9.25 -24.49 -12.69
C ILE A 137 -8.19 -25.32 -13.44
N PHE A 138 -7.12 -25.71 -12.75
CA PHE A 138 -5.96 -26.38 -13.33
C PHE A 138 -5.91 -27.88 -13.02
N SER A 139 -7.05 -28.49 -12.63
CA SER A 139 -7.16 -29.91 -12.26
C SER A 139 -6.56 -30.87 -13.29
N ASP A 140 -6.73 -30.59 -14.58
CA ASP A 140 -6.25 -31.43 -15.69
C ASP A 140 -4.94 -30.91 -16.31
N PHE A 141 -4.27 -29.95 -15.66
CA PHE A 141 -3.06 -29.34 -16.17
C PHE A 141 -1.81 -30.15 -15.80
N GLU A 142 -1.05 -30.62 -16.78
CA GLU A 142 0.09 -31.53 -16.58
C GLU A 142 1.25 -30.89 -15.80
N ASP A 143 1.50 -29.59 -16.00
CA ASP A 143 2.54 -28.83 -15.30
C ASP A 143 1.94 -27.69 -14.47
N PRO A 144 1.43 -27.99 -13.27
CA PRO A 144 0.81 -26.98 -12.41
C PRO A 144 1.82 -26.00 -11.80
N SER A 145 3.13 -26.23 -11.95
CA SER A 145 4.18 -25.40 -11.33
C SER A 145 4.19 -23.94 -11.78
N ARG A 146 3.64 -23.69 -12.97
CA ARG A 146 3.52 -22.36 -13.59
C ARG A 146 2.10 -21.79 -13.63
N THR A 147 1.16 -22.46 -12.95
CA THR A 147 -0.25 -22.08 -12.90
C THR A 147 -0.62 -21.53 -11.54
N LEU A 148 -1.53 -20.55 -11.49
CA LEU A 148 -2.08 -20.00 -10.24
C LEU A 148 -3.31 -19.12 -10.51
N VAL A 149 -3.93 -18.61 -9.45
CA VAL A 149 -4.84 -17.47 -9.57
C VAL A 149 -4.10 -16.17 -9.23
N ILE A 150 -4.40 -15.14 -10.03
CA ILE A 150 -4.04 -13.75 -9.77
C ILE A 150 -5.36 -12.98 -9.76
N HIS A 151 -5.89 -12.72 -8.58
CA HIS A 151 -7.21 -12.12 -8.40
C HIS A 151 -7.09 -10.61 -8.24
N TYR A 152 -7.55 -9.87 -9.25
CA TYR A 152 -7.63 -8.42 -9.29
C TYR A 152 -9.00 -7.93 -8.83
N PHE A 153 -9.02 -6.77 -8.18
CA PHE A 153 -10.25 -6.13 -7.73
C PHE A 153 -10.70 -5.03 -8.69
N PHE A 154 -12.01 -4.95 -8.93
CA PHE A 154 -12.55 -3.91 -9.80
C PHE A 154 -12.50 -2.52 -9.14
N PRO A 155 -12.20 -1.45 -9.91
CA PRO A 155 -11.66 -1.49 -11.26
C PRO A 155 -10.14 -1.75 -11.22
N ALA A 156 -9.68 -2.71 -12.03
CA ALA A 156 -8.35 -3.33 -11.90
C ALA A 156 -7.19 -2.44 -12.38
N GLU A 157 -7.44 -1.30 -12.99
CA GLU A 157 -6.44 -0.30 -13.36
C GLU A 157 -6.04 0.61 -12.18
N ARG A 158 -6.98 0.87 -11.27
CA ARG A 158 -6.89 1.83 -10.17
C ARG A 158 -6.78 1.14 -8.82
N ASN A 159 -7.55 0.07 -8.59
CA ASN A 159 -7.46 -0.69 -7.36
C ASN A 159 -6.06 -1.33 -7.27
N PRO A 160 -5.25 -1.01 -6.24
CA PRO A 160 -3.89 -1.53 -6.15
C PRO A 160 -3.87 -3.00 -5.73
N MET A 161 -4.90 -3.52 -5.08
CA MET A 161 -4.86 -4.87 -4.52
C MET A 161 -4.87 -5.96 -5.59
N VAL A 162 -4.08 -7.01 -5.31
CA VAL A 162 -4.07 -8.27 -6.05
C VAL A 162 -3.86 -9.41 -5.05
N GLU A 163 -4.69 -10.45 -5.08
CA GLU A 163 -4.40 -11.69 -4.35
C GLU A 163 -3.61 -12.65 -5.27
N ILE A 164 -2.44 -13.07 -4.81
CA ILE A 164 -1.63 -14.11 -5.43
C ILE A 164 -1.99 -15.42 -4.74
N VAL A 165 -2.71 -16.29 -5.46
CA VAL A 165 -3.29 -17.52 -4.90
C VAL A 165 -2.64 -18.73 -5.58
N PRO A 166 -1.51 -19.23 -5.03
CA PRO A 166 -0.92 -20.46 -5.51
C PRO A 166 -1.81 -21.67 -5.20
N GLY A 167 -1.91 -22.59 -6.15
CA GLY A 167 -2.44 -23.92 -5.90
C GLY A 167 -1.37 -24.86 -5.33
N ALA A 168 -1.78 -26.06 -4.93
CA ALA A 168 -0.89 -27.06 -4.35
C ALA A 168 0.32 -27.43 -5.23
N GLY A 169 0.17 -27.36 -6.56
CA GLY A 169 1.23 -27.64 -7.52
C GLY A 169 2.06 -26.43 -7.96
N THR A 170 1.66 -25.19 -7.60
CA THR A 170 2.33 -23.96 -8.02
C THR A 170 3.72 -23.86 -7.39
N SER A 171 4.72 -23.43 -8.18
CA SER A 171 6.06 -23.17 -7.66
C SER A 171 6.06 -22.05 -6.60
N PRO A 172 6.63 -22.28 -5.40
CA PRO A 172 6.79 -21.22 -4.40
C PRO A 172 7.62 -20.03 -4.92
N GLN A 173 8.62 -20.31 -5.77
CA GLN A 173 9.46 -19.26 -6.38
C GLN A 173 8.65 -18.41 -7.36
N LEU A 174 7.67 -19.00 -8.04
CA LEU A 174 6.74 -18.23 -8.89
C LEU A 174 5.89 -17.29 -8.05
N ALA A 175 5.30 -17.78 -6.96
CA ALA A 175 4.49 -16.94 -6.07
C ALA A 175 5.32 -15.76 -5.52
N GLU A 176 6.51 -16.01 -4.98
CA GLU A 176 7.43 -14.96 -4.51
C GLU A 176 7.82 -13.98 -5.62
N SER A 177 8.11 -14.49 -6.82
CA SER A 177 8.43 -13.64 -7.96
C SER A 177 7.25 -12.79 -8.40
N LEU A 178 6.02 -13.28 -8.32
CA LEU A 178 4.83 -12.51 -8.66
C LEU A 178 4.51 -11.45 -7.60
N MET A 179 4.73 -11.74 -6.31
CA MET A 179 4.68 -10.71 -5.27
C MET A 179 5.61 -9.54 -5.59
N ARG A 180 6.88 -9.81 -5.93
CA ARG A 180 7.83 -8.76 -6.34
C ARG A 180 7.44 -8.08 -7.66
N PHE A 181 7.00 -8.83 -8.65
CA PHE A 181 6.57 -8.30 -9.94
C PHE A 181 5.41 -7.30 -9.77
N TYR A 182 4.36 -7.69 -9.05
CA TYR A 182 3.18 -6.85 -8.82
C TYR A 182 3.51 -5.60 -8.01
N GLU A 183 4.35 -5.72 -6.98
CA GLU A 183 4.86 -4.56 -6.27
C GLU A 183 5.61 -3.60 -7.22
N SER A 184 6.49 -4.14 -8.08
CA SER A 184 7.30 -3.35 -9.03
C SER A 184 6.49 -2.59 -10.08
N ILE A 185 5.25 -2.99 -10.34
CA ILE A 185 4.34 -2.31 -11.28
C ILE A 185 3.33 -1.41 -10.56
N GLY A 186 3.49 -1.25 -9.24
CA GLY A 186 2.68 -0.36 -8.42
C GLY A 186 1.34 -0.96 -7.96
N LYS A 187 1.23 -2.29 -7.95
CA LYS A 187 0.18 -3.01 -7.24
C LYS A 187 0.61 -3.31 -5.80
N ALA A 188 -0.34 -3.74 -4.98
CA ALA A 188 -0.17 -4.15 -3.60
C ALA A 188 -0.56 -5.63 -3.47
N PRO A 189 0.34 -6.56 -3.83
CA PRO A 189 0.01 -7.97 -3.79
C PRO A 189 0.00 -8.51 -2.36
N ILE A 190 -0.92 -9.43 -2.09
CA ILE A 190 -0.94 -10.27 -0.89
C ILE A 190 -0.95 -11.73 -1.30
N GLN A 191 -0.28 -12.59 -0.53
CA GLN A 191 -0.29 -14.02 -0.80
C GLN A 191 -1.40 -14.68 0.03
N VAL A 192 -2.31 -15.39 -0.64
CA VAL A 192 -3.47 -16.02 -0.01
C VAL A 192 -3.48 -17.51 -0.36
N ARG A 193 -3.71 -18.38 0.62
CA ARG A 193 -3.86 -19.82 0.34
C ARG A 193 -5.17 -20.09 -0.41
N SER A 194 -5.14 -21.09 -1.28
CA SER A 194 -6.31 -21.52 -2.04
C SER A 194 -7.50 -21.85 -1.14
N ARG A 195 -8.62 -21.16 -1.39
CA ARG A 195 -9.96 -21.38 -0.84
C ARG A 195 -10.95 -20.74 -1.80
N TYR A 196 -12.18 -21.25 -1.85
CA TYR A 196 -13.27 -20.59 -2.57
C TYR A 196 -13.49 -19.15 -2.08
N GLY A 197 -13.38 -18.18 -2.98
CA GLY A 197 -13.45 -16.73 -2.69
C GLY A 197 -12.18 -16.13 -2.05
N TYR A 198 -11.15 -16.95 -1.80
CA TYR A 198 -9.87 -16.51 -1.20
C TYR A 198 -10.07 -15.78 0.15
N ALA A 199 -9.41 -14.64 0.37
CA ALA A 199 -9.49 -13.91 1.63
C ALA A 199 -10.47 -12.73 1.58
N LEU A 200 -10.48 -11.95 0.49
CA LEU A 200 -11.21 -10.68 0.47
C LEU A 200 -12.67 -10.79 0.02
N ASP A 201 -13.02 -11.69 -0.90
CA ASP A 201 -14.42 -11.78 -1.38
C ASP A 201 -15.40 -12.25 -0.29
N PRO A 202 -15.09 -13.24 0.57
CA PRO A 202 -15.92 -13.58 1.72
C PRO A 202 -16.19 -12.40 2.66
N VAL A 203 -15.23 -11.47 2.78
CA VAL A 203 -15.42 -10.23 3.55
C VAL A 203 -16.40 -9.31 2.84
N PHE A 204 -16.17 -9.02 1.55
CA PHE A 204 -17.03 -8.14 0.76
C PHE A 204 -18.47 -8.66 0.65
N GLU A 205 -18.64 -9.90 0.21
CA GLU A 205 -19.93 -10.56 0.02
C GLU A 205 -20.61 -10.83 1.36
N GLY A 206 -19.85 -11.13 2.42
CA GLY A 206 -20.37 -11.26 3.78
C GLY A 206 -20.87 -9.93 4.35
N GLN A 207 -20.17 -8.82 4.12
CA GLN A 207 -20.67 -7.49 4.51
C GLN A 207 -21.95 -7.13 3.77
N PHE A 208 -22.01 -7.44 2.48
CA PHE A 208 -23.25 -7.28 1.73
C PHE A 208 -24.37 -8.16 2.29
N LEU A 209 -24.11 -9.44 2.59
CA LEU A 209 -25.09 -10.34 3.18
C LEU A 209 -25.63 -9.80 4.51
N ALA A 210 -24.74 -9.32 5.40
CA ALA A 210 -25.16 -8.72 6.66
C ALA A 210 -26.10 -7.52 6.41
N ALA A 211 -25.73 -6.59 5.53
CA ALA A 211 -26.59 -5.46 5.16
C ALA A 211 -27.94 -5.89 4.56
N ALA A 212 -27.92 -6.89 3.67
CA ALA A 212 -29.12 -7.45 3.03
C ALA A 212 -30.07 -8.10 4.04
N LEU A 213 -29.54 -8.83 5.03
CA LEU A 213 -30.35 -9.42 6.10
C LEU A 213 -30.98 -8.34 6.99
N LEU A 214 -30.24 -7.29 7.36
CA LEU A 214 -30.80 -6.18 8.12
C LEU A 214 -31.95 -5.48 7.36
N ALA A 215 -31.81 -5.31 6.04
CA ALA A 215 -32.87 -4.77 5.20
C ALA A 215 -34.08 -5.70 5.13
N GLN A 216 -33.84 -7.00 4.94
CA GLN A 216 -34.88 -8.02 4.85
C GLN A 216 -35.65 -8.18 6.18
N ASP A 217 -34.97 -8.02 7.30
CA ASP A 217 -35.56 -8.03 8.64
C ASP A 217 -36.37 -6.76 8.96
N GLY A 218 -36.35 -5.77 8.06
CA GLY A 218 -37.05 -4.50 8.23
C GLY A 218 -36.38 -3.53 9.21
N LEU A 219 -35.11 -3.75 9.56
CA LEU A 219 -34.39 -2.86 10.49
C LEU A 219 -34.10 -1.49 9.87
N GLY A 220 -33.94 -1.42 8.55
CA GLY A 220 -33.80 -0.19 7.79
C GLY A 220 -33.96 -0.44 6.30
N THR A 221 -34.20 0.61 5.53
CA THR A 221 -34.15 0.56 4.07
C THR A 221 -32.71 0.35 3.59
N THR A 222 -32.54 -0.12 2.34
CA THR A 222 -31.20 -0.25 1.73
C THR A 222 -30.42 1.06 1.74
N LYS A 223 -31.13 2.19 1.59
CA LYS A 223 -30.59 3.54 1.63
C LYS A 223 -30.12 3.98 3.03
N GLU A 224 -30.93 3.72 4.07
CA GLU A 224 -30.54 3.99 5.46
C GLU A 224 -29.35 3.11 5.89
N ILE A 225 -29.37 1.83 5.50
CA ILE A 225 -28.29 0.88 5.82
C ILE A 225 -26.98 1.28 5.13
N ASP A 226 -27.01 1.68 3.86
CA ASP A 226 -25.81 2.20 3.16
C ASP A 226 -25.20 3.39 3.90
N ALA A 227 -26.01 4.36 4.31
CA ALA A 227 -25.54 5.55 5.03
C ALA A 227 -24.92 5.20 6.39
N VAL A 228 -25.51 4.25 7.11
CA VAL A 228 -24.94 3.78 8.39
C VAL A 228 -23.67 2.96 8.15
N ALA A 229 -23.64 2.10 7.13
CA ALA A 229 -22.49 1.27 6.79
C ALA A 229 -21.24 2.11 6.47
N CYS A 230 -21.40 3.22 5.73
CA CYS A 230 -20.30 4.17 5.48
C CYS A 230 -19.66 4.67 6.78
N ARG A 231 -20.46 5.01 7.79
CA ARG A 231 -19.95 5.45 9.11
C ARG A 231 -19.40 4.31 9.94
N ALA A 232 -20.07 3.15 9.92
CA ALA A 232 -19.70 1.98 10.72
C ALA A 232 -18.36 1.38 10.30
N LEU A 233 -18.12 1.34 8.99
CA LEU A 233 -17.03 0.61 8.37
C LEU A 233 -16.09 1.52 7.58
N GLY A 234 -16.24 2.84 7.62
CA GLY A 234 -15.37 3.79 6.93
C GLY A 234 -15.42 3.71 5.39
N LEU A 235 -16.53 3.24 4.83
CA LEU A 235 -16.70 3.08 3.38
C LEU A 235 -16.93 4.42 2.67
N THR A 236 -16.41 4.58 1.45
CA THR A 236 -16.81 5.70 0.57
C THR A 236 -18.25 5.55 0.11
N VAL A 237 -18.70 4.31 -0.16
CA VAL A 237 -20.08 3.99 -0.58
C VAL A 237 -20.57 2.75 0.15
N GLY A 238 -21.86 2.70 0.46
CA GLY A 238 -22.44 1.56 1.17
C GLY A 238 -22.54 0.28 0.32
N PRO A 239 -22.79 -0.89 0.95
CA PRO A 239 -22.81 -2.18 0.27
C PRO A 239 -23.78 -2.28 -0.93
N PHE A 240 -24.98 -1.69 -0.85
CA PHE A 240 -25.95 -1.72 -1.95
C PHE A 240 -25.52 -0.82 -3.11
N THR A 241 -24.98 0.36 -2.80
CA THR A 241 -24.36 1.25 -3.80
C THR A 241 -23.21 0.56 -4.52
N ALA A 242 -22.34 -0.15 -3.78
CA ALA A 242 -21.25 -0.92 -4.37
C ALA A 242 -21.76 -2.00 -5.34
N MET A 243 -22.84 -2.71 -5.01
CA MET A 243 -23.46 -3.69 -5.91
C MET A 243 -24.00 -3.07 -7.20
N ASN A 244 -24.62 -1.89 -7.12
CA ASN A 244 -25.10 -1.17 -8.30
C ASN A 244 -23.93 -0.72 -9.21
N LEU A 245 -22.82 -0.28 -8.62
CA LEU A 245 -21.64 0.20 -9.37
C LEU A 245 -20.87 -0.93 -10.06
N THR A 246 -20.81 -2.09 -9.41
CA THR A 246 -20.04 -3.25 -9.88
C THR A 246 -20.86 -4.18 -10.77
N GLY A 247 -22.19 -4.16 -10.66
CA GLY A 247 -23.05 -5.19 -11.23
C GLY A 247 -22.91 -6.54 -10.50
N GLY A 248 -22.47 -6.53 -9.23
CA GLY A 248 -22.05 -7.70 -8.48
C GLY A 248 -23.17 -8.64 -8.01
N ASN A 249 -24.46 -8.27 -8.17
CA ASN A 249 -25.56 -9.08 -7.63
C ASN A 249 -25.53 -10.56 -8.08
N PRO A 250 -25.35 -10.92 -9.36
CA PRO A 250 -25.38 -12.32 -9.79
C PRO A 250 -24.19 -13.14 -9.25
N ILE A 251 -23.00 -12.55 -9.23
CA ILE A 251 -21.79 -13.24 -8.77
C ILE A 251 -21.82 -13.41 -7.24
N THR A 252 -22.21 -12.38 -6.50
CA THR A 252 -22.42 -12.44 -5.04
C THR A 252 -23.49 -13.48 -4.69
N HIS A 253 -24.60 -13.53 -5.43
CA HIS A 253 -25.64 -14.53 -5.23
C HIS A 253 -25.10 -15.96 -5.38
N HIS A 254 -24.26 -16.21 -6.37
CA HIS A 254 -23.62 -17.51 -6.57
C HIS A 254 -22.59 -17.83 -5.47
N GLY A 255 -21.70 -16.87 -5.15
CA GLY A 255 -20.67 -17.01 -4.12
C GLY A 255 -21.26 -17.38 -2.75
N LEU A 256 -22.27 -16.62 -2.31
CA LEU A 256 -22.95 -16.84 -1.03
C LEU A 256 -23.59 -18.23 -0.89
N GLN A 257 -24.07 -18.83 -1.99
CA GLN A 257 -24.65 -20.19 -1.96
C GLN A 257 -23.59 -21.27 -1.71
N GLN A 258 -22.36 -21.05 -2.15
CA GLN A 258 -21.28 -22.03 -1.98
C GLN A 258 -20.63 -21.92 -0.59
N TYR A 259 -20.50 -20.70 -0.07
CA TYR A 259 -19.90 -20.43 1.23
C TYR A 259 -20.59 -21.12 2.41
N THR A 260 -21.89 -21.40 2.31
CA THR A 260 -22.65 -22.14 3.34
C THR A 260 -21.93 -23.42 3.77
N SER A 261 -21.41 -24.16 2.79
CA SER A 261 -20.71 -25.43 3.01
C SER A 261 -19.19 -25.28 3.09
N LYS A 262 -18.63 -24.26 2.43
CA LYS A 262 -17.17 -24.08 2.29
C LYS A 262 -16.53 -23.21 3.37
N ILE A 263 -17.30 -22.36 4.06
CA ILE A 263 -16.79 -21.41 5.06
C ILE A 263 -17.53 -21.59 6.38
N MET A 264 -18.79 -21.15 6.42
CA MET A 264 -19.65 -21.31 7.58
C MET A 264 -21.13 -21.33 7.22
N PRO A 265 -21.98 -22.03 8.00
CA PRO A 265 -23.39 -22.21 7.70
C PRO A 265 -24.20 -20.92 7.57
N TRP A 266 -23.75 -19.82 8.19
CA TRP A 266 -24.43 -18.53 8.08
C TRP A 266 -24.47 -17.95 6.67
N TYR A 267 -23.44 -18.19 5.85
CA TYR A 267 -23.47 -17.68 4.49
C TYR A 267 -24.61 -18.35 3.71
N HIS A 268 -25.45 -17.57 3.05
CA HIS A 268 -26.50 -18.04 2.15
C HIS A 268 -26.95 -16.87 1.27
N SER A 269 -27.59 -17.14 0.13
CA SER A 269 -28.25 -16.07 -0.62
C SER A 269 -29.57 -15.70 0.08
N PRO A 270 -29.76 -14.44 0.53
CA PRO A 270 -31.00 -14.01 1.15
C PRO A 270 -32.05 -13.77 0.06
N LYS A 271 -33.33 -13.90 0.43
CA LYS A 271 -34.45 -13.73 -0.50
C LYS A 271 -34.39 -12.38 -1.22
N ILE A 272 -34.07 -11.31 -0.49
CA ILE A 272 -33.97 -9.96 -1.06
C ILE A 272 -32.94 -9.86 -2.20
N LEU A 273 -31.82 -10.60 -2.12
CA LEU A 273 -30.83 -10.66 -3.20
C LEU A 273 -31.33 -11.53 -4.36
N SER A 274 -31.90 -12.70 -4.07
CA SER A 274 -32.44 -13.58 -5.10
C SER A 274 -33.55 -12.90 -5.92
N ASP A 275 -34.44 -12.16 -5.26
CA ASP A 275 -35.47 -11.34 -5.92
C ASP A 275 -34.84 -10.25 -6.81
N ARG A 276 -33.79 -9.58 -6.32
CA ARG A 276 -33.08 -8.52 -7.05
C ARG A 276 -32.34 -9.06 -8.28
N VAL A 277 -31.72 -10.23 -8.18
CA VAL A 277 -31.08 -10.90 -9.32
C VAL A 277 -32.13 -11.30 -10.36
N ALA A 278 -33.29 -11.82 -9.93
CA ALA A 278 -34.37 -12.22 -10.82
C ALA A 278 -35.00 -11.02 -11.55
N SER A 279 -35.16 -9.87 -10.88
CA SER A 279 -35.74 -8.67 -11.50
C SER A 279 -34.76 -7.89 -12.38
N GLY A 280 -33.46 -7.95 -12.07
CA GLY A 280 -32.43 -7.14 -12.74
C GLY A 280 -32.51 -5.65 -12.43
N GLU A 281 -33.40 -5.24 -11.53
CA GLU A 281 -33.53 -3.85 -11.11
C GLU A 281 -32.36 -3.43 -10.22
N PRO A 282 -31.97 -2.14 -10.18
CA PRO A 282 -30.98 -1.65 -9.23
C PRO A 282 -31.52 -1.60 -7.80
N TRP A 283 -30.64 -1.58 -6.81
CA TRP A 283 -30.98 -1.26 -5.43
C TRP A 283 -31.34 0.22 -5.28
N GLU A 284 -32.24 0.54 -4.36
CA GLU A 284 -32.47 1.94 -3.94
C GLU A 284 -31.33 2.38 -3.02
N VAL A 285 -30.60 3.42 -3.42
CA VAL A 285 -29.36 3.84 -2.76
C VAL A 285 -29.32 5.37 -2.61
N PRO A 286 -28.50 5.92 -1.69
CA PRO A 286 -28.33 7.36 -1.58
C PRO A 286 -27.81 7.97 -2.88
N ALA A 287 -28.37 9.10 -3.29
CA ALA A 287 -27.76 9.90 -4.34
C ALA A 287 -26.41 10.46 -3.87
N ARG A 288 -25.53 10.80 -4.81
CA ARG A 288 -24.21 11.36 -4.47
C ARG A 288 -24.38 12.67 -3.67
N GLY A 289 -23.89 12.67 -2.43
CA GLY A 289 -23.96 13.82 -1.53
C GLY A 289 -25.31 13.98 -0.82
N GLU A 290 -26.21 13.01 -0.94
CA GLU A 290 -27.47 13.02 -0.19
C GLU A 290 -27.24 12.69 1.29
N GLU A 291 -27.85 13.48 2.18
CA GLU A 291 -27.94 13.17 3.60
C GLU A 291 -29.16 12.30 3.88
N VAL A 292 -28.94 11.11 4.43
CA VAL A 292 -30.00 10.17 4.79
C VAL A 292 -30.24 10.20 6.29
N ALA A 293 -31.40 10.71 6.70
CA ALA A 293 -31.80 10.73 8.10
C ALA A 293 -32.22 9.33 8.56
N VAL A 294 -31.58 8.84 9.64
CA VAL A 294 -31.90 7.57 10.29
C VAL A 294 -32.12 7.85 11.78
N PRO A 295 -33.22 7.38 12.41
CA PRO A 295 -33.39 7.48 13.85
C PRO A 295 -32.16 6.93 14.60
N GLU A 296 -31.71 7.62 15.65
CA GLU A 296 -30.42 7.37 16.29
C GLU A 296 -30.31 5.97 16.90
N ASP A 297 -31.37 5.50 17.55
CA ASP A 297 -31.48 4.15 18.12
C ASP A 297 -31.32 3.06 17.04
N ARG A 298 -32.04 3.22 15.92
CA ARG A 298 -31.94 2.35 14.76
C ARG A 298 -30.57 2.41 14.11
N ALA A 299 -30.02 3.62 13.95
CA ALA A 299 -28.70 3.83 13.38
C ALA A 299 -27.63 3.12 14.21
N GLN A 300 -27.70 3.23 15.54
CA GLN A 300 -26.77 2.54 16.44
C GLN A 300 -26.91 1.02 16.35
N GLN A 301 -28.14 0.51 16.26
CA GLN A 301 -28.36 -0.93 16.12
C GLN A 301 -27.80 -1.48 14.81
N ILE A 302 -28.02 -0.79 13.68
CA ILE A 302 -27.44 -1.16 12.38
C ILE A 302 -25.91 -1.09 12.45
N PHE A 303 -25.37 -0.03 13.04
CA PHE A 303 -23.94 0.21 13.17
C PHE A 303 -23.24 -0.93 13.94
N ASP A 304 -23.78 -1.30 15.09
CA ASP A 304 -23.24 -2.37 15.94
C ASP A 304 -23.33 -3.73 15.25
N LEU A 305 -24.45 -4.04 14.59
CA LEU A 305 -24.63 -5.31 13.88
C LEU A 305 -23.70 -5.44 12.67
N LEU A 306 -23.54 -4.38 11.88
CA LEU A 306 -22.59 -4.38 10.75
C LEU A 306 -21.14 -4.57 11.24
N ARG A 307 -20.74 -3.90 12.33
CA ARG A 307 -19.41 -4.13 12.93
C ARG A 307 -19.25 -5.54 13.48
N GLY A 308 -20.28 -6.10 14.12
CA GLY A 308 -20.29 -7.48 14.59
C GLY A 308 -20.08 -8.49 13.46
N ALA A 309 -20.78 -8.31 12.33
CA ALA A 309 -20.55 -9.13 11.14
C ALA A 309 -19.12 -8.97 10.62
N TYR A 310 -18.66 -7.72 10.46
CA TYR A 310 -17.35 -7.38 9.94
C TYR A 310 -16.19 -7.99 10.72
N PHE A 311 -16.16 -7.79 12.03
CA PHE A 311 -15.11 -8.34 12.87
C PHE A 311 -15.14 -9.87 12.88
N GLY A 312 -16.34 -10.47 12.90
CA GLY A 312 -16.50 -11.92 12.88
C GLY A 312 -15.97 -12.55 11.59
N ILE A 313 -16.33 -11.99 10.44
CA ILE A 313 -15.91 -12.50 9.12
C ILE A 313 -14.39 -12.34 8.93
N VAL A 314 -13.82 -11.19 9.26
CA VAL A 314 -12.36 -10.98 9.13
C VAL A 314 -11.59 -11.94 10.05
N CYS A 315 -12.06 -12.16 11.27
CA CYS A 315 -11.41 -13.10 12.19
C CYS A 315 -11.61 -14.56 11.76
N GLU A 316 -12.68 -14.91 11.04
CA GLU A 316 -12.84 -16.22 10.39
C GLU A 316 -11.75 -16.45 9.34
N VAL A 317 -11.50 -15.46 8.47
CA VAL A 317 -10.41 -15.54 7.48
C VAL A 317 -9.07 -15.78 8.18
N LEU A 318 -8.82 -15.12 9.31
CA LEU A 318 -7.63 -15.34 10.11
C LEU A 318 -7.59 -16.76 10.73
N ASP A 319 -8.71 -17.28 11.23
CA ASP A 319 -8.82 -18.65 11.78
C ASP A 319 -8.60 -19.74 10.72
N SER A 320 -9.01 -19.49 9.48
CA SER A 320 -8.77 -20.41 8.37
C SER A 320 -7.27 -20.53 8.03
N GLY A 321 -6.45 -19.57 8.46
CA GLY A 321 -5.02 -19.53 8.20
C GLY A 321 -4.66 -19.27 6.74
N ILE A 322 -5.58 -18.82 5.89
CA ILE A 322 -5.29 -18.55 4.48
C ILE A 322 -4.57 -17.22 4.25
N SER A 323 -4.60 -16.32 5.23
CA SER A 323 -3.94 -15.02 5.22
C SER A 323 -3.38 -14.69 6.62
N ASN A 324 -2.75 -13.53 6.77
CA ASN A 324 -2.19 -13.02 8.03
C ASN A 324 -2.74 -11.62 8.35
N ILE A 325 -2.56 -11.16 9.59
CA ILE A 325 -3.06 -9.86 10.06
C ILE A 325 -2.58 -8.71 9.18
N ALA A 326 -1.29 -8.68 8.82
CA ALA A 326 -0.71 -7.56 8.08
C ALA A 326 -1.28 -7.44 6.66
N ASP A 327 -1.44 -8.57 5.97
CA ASP A 327 -1.98 -8.63 4.61
C ASP A 327 -3.49 -8.40 4.60
N LEU A 328 -4.22 -8.95 5.57
CA LEU A 328 -5.67 -8.79 5.66
C LEU A 328 -6.06 -7.37 6.08
N ASP A 329 -5.31 -6.75 7.01
CA ASP A 329 -5.55 -5.36 7.42
C ASP A 329 -5.39 -4.39 6.23
N MET A 330 -4.29 -4.55 5.49
CA MET A 330 -4.00 -3.77 4.29
C MET A 330 -4.95 -4.08 3.14
N GLY A 331 -5.23 -5.36 2.89
CA GLY A 331 -6.02 -5.82 1.76
C GLY A 331 -7.46 -5.37 1.82
N VAL A 332 -8.06 -5.40 3.02
CA VAL A 332 -9.42 -4.88 3.22
C VAL A 332 -9.45 -3.36 3.05
N GLU A 333 -8.45 -2.64 3.57
CA GLU A 333 -8.41 -1.16 3.45
C GLU A 333 -8.23 -0.67 2.01
N LEU A 334 -7.32 -1.28 1.27
CA LEU A 334 -7.00 -0.85 -0.08
C LEU A 334 -7.92 -1.45 -1.13
N GLY A 335 -8.33 -2.70 -0.93
CA GLY A 335 -9.05 -3.50 -1.92
C GLY A 335 -10.55 -3.28 -1.84
N LEU A 336 -11.10 -3.25 -0.62
CA LEU A 336 -12.53 -3.17 -0.36
C LEU A 336 -13.01 -1.79 0.08
N ASP A 337 -12.09 -0.82 0.22
CA ASP A 337 -12.36 0.54 0.69
C ASP A 337 -13.07 0.56 2.06
N MET A 338 -12.67 -0.35 2.95
CA MET A 338 -13.19 -0.46 4.31
C MET A 338 -12.15 0.00 5.33
N ALA A 339 -12.58 0.43 6.51
CA ALA A 339 -11.70 0.71 7.63
C ALA A 339 -10.90 -0.55 7.98
N ALA A 340 -9.59 -0.40 8.12
CA ALA A 340 -8.71 -1.53 8.32
C ALA A 340 -9.11 -2.32 9.60
N PRO A 341 -9.41 -3.62 9.48
CA PRO A 341 -10.21 -4.33 10.47
C PRO A 341 -9.54 -4.44 11.84
N PHE A 342 -8.23 -4.72 11.89
CA PHE A 342 -7.55 -4.93 13.17
C PHE A 342 -7.24 -3.60 13.86
N ARG A 343 -6.93 -2.56 13.07
CA ARG A 343 -6.84 -1.17 13.59
C ARG A 343 -8.16 -0.72 14.17
N LEU A 344 -9.27 -0.93 13.45
CA LEU A 344 -10.60 -0.58 13.94
C LEU A 344 -10.98 -1.37 15.20
N MET A 345 -10.64 -2.66 15.29
CA MET A 345 -10.84 -3.43 16.54
C MET A 345 -9.98 -2.91 17.70
N ASN A 346 -8.77 -2.41 17.45
CA ASN A 346 -7.95 -1.77 18.48
C ASN A 346 -8.56 -0.45 18.96
N GLU A 347 -9.08 0.37 18.04
CA GLU A 347 -9.77 1.63 18.34
C GLU A 347 -11.06 1.42 19.14
N VAL A 348 -11.86 0.41 18.76
CA VAL A 348 -13.10 0.04 19.46
C VAL A 348 -12.82 -0.65 20.80
N GLY A 349 -11.66 -1.29 20.92
CA GLY A 349 -11.29 -2.18 22.01
C GLY A 349 -11.67 -3.63 21.71
N VAL A 350 -10.68 -4.53 21.70
CA VAL A 350 -10.85 -5.94 21.31
C VAL A 350 -11.94 -6.68 22.11
N PRO A 351 -12.08 -6.49 23.45
CA PRO A 351 -13.19 -7.09 24.19
C PRO A 351 -14.56 -6.62 23.68
N ARG A 352 -14.70 -5.33 23.35
CA ARG A 352 -15.94 -4.77 22.79
C ARG A 352 -16.19 -5.31 21.39
N SER A 353 -15.16 -5.48 20.57
CA SER A 353 -15.28 -6.14 19.26
C SER A 353 -15.86 -7.55 19.38
N LEU A 354 -15.40 -8.34 20.36
CA LEU A 354 -15.95 -9.67 20.63
C LEU A 354 -17.43 -9.62 21.08
N GLU A 355 -17.83 -8.63 21.89
CA GLU A 355 -19.23 -8.44 22.26
C GLU A 355 -20.12 -8.16 21.05
N LEU A 356 -19.67 -7.30 20.14
CA LEU A 356 -20.38 -7.00 18.89
C LEU A 356 -20.55 -8.26 18.03
N VAL A 357 -19.49 -9.07 17.90
CA VAL A 357 -19.55 -10.35 17.18
C VAL A 357 -20.54 -11.31 17.84
N ARG A 358 -20.54 -11.41 19.17
CA ARG A 358 -21.50 -12.24 19.91
C ARG A 358 -22.94 -11.76 19.73
N ALA A 359 -23.17 -10.45 19.75
CA ALA A 359 -24.48 -9.87 19.50
C ALA A 359 -24.99 -10.23 18.10
N PHE A 360 -24.14 -10.08 17.08
CA PHE A 360 -24.48 -10.49 15.71
C PHE A 360 -24.77 -11.99 15.60
N ALA A 361 -23.89 -12.83 16.16
CA ALA A 361 -24.03 -14.28 16.13
C ALA A 361 -25.28 -14.78 16.89
N SER A 362 -25.73 -14.07 17.93
CA SER A 362 -26.96 -14.39 18.65
C SER A 362 -28.24 -14.10 17.84
N ARG A 363 -28.14 -13.22 16.84
CA ARG A 363 -29.25 -12.85 15.95
C ARG A 363 -29.32 -13.74 14.72
N TYR A 364 -28.19 -14.20 14.22
CA TYR A 364 -28.10 -14.94 12.96
C TYR A 364 -27.45 -16.31 13.16
N ASP A 365 -28.26 -17.36 13.05
CA ASP A 365 -27.83 -18.74 13.22
C ASP A 365 -26.72 -19.13 12.23
N GLY A 366 -25.83 -20.02 12.70
CA GLY A 366 -24.72 -20.53 11.90
C GLY A 366 -23.52 -19.59 11.78
N PHE A 367 -23.56 -18.40 12.38
CA PHE A 367 -22.44 -17.45 12.37
C PHE A 367 -21.41 -17.88 13.42
N LYS A 368 -20.20 -18.22 12.96
CA LYS A 368 -19.14 -18.71 13.85
C LYS A 368 -18.45 -17.55 14.54
N ILE A 369 -18.22 -17.69 15.84
CA ILE A 369 -17.40 -16.75 16.61
C ILE A 369 -15.95 -17.25 16.55
N SER A 370 -15.04 -16.38 16.11
CA SER A 370 -13.62 -16.72 15.93
C SER A 370 -12.93 -17.13 17.24
N ASP A 371 -12.11 -18.17 17.17
CA ASP A 371 -11.27 -18.62 18.28
C ASP A 371 -10.11 -17.64 18.52
N GLN A 372 -9.51 -17.08 17.47
CA GLN A 372 -8.48 -16.06 17.62
C GLN A 372 -9.01 -14.78 18.24
N LEU A 373 -10.20 -14.31 17.84
CA LEU A 373 -10.80 -13.13 18.47
C LEU A 373 -11.07 -13.35 19.95
N GLN A 374 -11.56 -14.54 20.32
CA GLN A 374 -11.79 -14.89 21.73
C GLN A 374 -10.48 -14.91 22.53
N ARG A 375 -9.40 -15.51 21.98
CA ARG A 375 -8.09 -15.51 22.63
C ARG A 375 -7.51 -14.10 22.75
N GLN A 376 -7.63 -13.28 21.70
CA GLN A 376 -7.13 -11.92 21.71
C GLN A 376 -7.88 -11.06 22.73
N ALA A 377 -9.21 -11.13 22.76
CA ALA A 377 -10.03 -10.43 23.75
C ALA A 377 -9.68 -10.86 25.18
N ALA A 378 -9.50 -12.16 25.41
CA ALA A 378 -9.09 -12.70 26.71
C ALA A 378 -7.69 -12.24 27.15
N SER A 379 -6.80 -11.93 26.20
CA SER A 379 -5.46 -11.39 26.52
C SER A 379 -5.50 -9.94 27.04
N GLY A 380 -6.57 -9.19 26.76
CA GLY A 380 -6.69 -7.77 27.07
C GLY A 380 -5.74 -6.86 26.28
N ARG A 381 -5.02 -7.38 25.29
CA ARG A 381 -4.06 -6.63 24.47
C ARG A 381 -4.65 -6.26 23.11
N PRO A 382 -4.22 -5.14 22.50
CA PRO A 382 -4.52 -4.85 21.11
C PRO A 382 -3.90 -5.89 20.17
N TRP A 383 -4.47 -6.04 18.98
CA TRP A 383 -3.85 -6.78 17.88
C TRP A 383 -2.51 -6.14 17.53
N ALA A 384 -1.46 -6.96 17.42
CA ALA A 384 -0.19 -6.53 16.85
C ALA A 384 -0.29 -6.53 15.32
N ILE A 385 -0.11 -5.37 14.69
CA ILE A 385 -0.30 -5.19 13.24
C ILE A 385 1.04 -4.85 12.60
N PRO A 386 1.70 -5.80 11.93
CA PRO A 386 2.96 -5.55 11.26
C PRO A 386 2.79 -4.54 10.11
N THR A 387 3.46 -3.40 10.22
CA THR A 387 3.59 -2.39 9.16
C THR A 387 5.04 -2.24 8.70
N VAL A 388 5.98 -2.85 9.41
CA VAL A 388 7.39 -2.98 9.03
C VAL A 388 7.72 -4.46 8.97
N LEU A 389 8.05 -4.94 7.78
CA LEU A 389 8.26 -6.35 7.50
C LEU A 389 9.74 -6.67 7.41
N ARG A 390 10.13 -7.87 7.86
CA ARG A 390 11.46 -8.44 7.69
C ARG A 390 11.39 -9.67 6.78
N ARG A 391 12.29 -9.73 5.80
CA ARG A 391 12.65 -10.93 5.03
C ARG A 391 14.16 -11.04 5.00
N ASP A 392 14.70 -12.24 5.16
CA ASP A 392 16.15 -12.45 5.11
C ASP A 392 16.58 -13.02 3.75
N ASP A 393 17.54 -12.36 3.09
CA ASP A 393 18.21 -12.81 1.87
C ASP A 393 19.59 -13.37 2.23
N GLY A 394 19.61 -14.64 2.62
CA GLY A 394 20.80 -15.26 3.18
C GLY A 394 21.21 -14.59 4.49
N ASP A 395 22.37 -13.91 4.49
CA ASP A 395 22.94 -13.19 5.63
C ASP A 395 22.55 -11.71 5.68
N ILE A 396 21.64 -11.24 4.81
CA ILE A 396 21.20 -9.85 4.76
C ILE A 396 19.71 -9.75 5.12
N ALA A 397 19.38 -8.99 6.16
CA ALA A 397 17.99 -8.69 6.51
C ALA A 397 17.45 -7.56 5.64
N VAL A 398 16.29 -7.75 5.00
CA VAL A 398 15.57 -6.73 4.23
C VAL A 398 14.37 -6.26 5.05
N ILE A 399 14.41 -5.00 5.46
CA ILE A 399 13.36 -4.32 6.22
C ILE A 399 12.54 -3.44 5.28
N THR A 400 11.24 -3.71 5.17
CA THR A 400 10.31 -3.00 4.29
C THR A 400 9.23 -2.30 5.11
N ILE A 401 9.16 -0.98 5.01
CA ILE A 401 8.07 -0.18 5.60
C ILE A 401 6.87 -0.24 4.64
N ARG A 402 5.75 -0.79 5.10
CA ARG A 402 4.55 -1.07 4.30
C ARG A 402 3.32 -0.35 4.86
N ARG A 403 3.17 0.93 4.46
CA ARG A 403 1.94 1.73 4.66
C ARG A 403 1.54 2.43 3.35
N PRO A 404 1.22 1.68 2.29
CA PRO A 404 1.06 2.22 0.93
C PRO A 404 -0.01 3.31 0.78
N LYS A 405 -1.10 3.26 1.56
CA LYS A 405 -2.19 4.29 1.52
C LYS A 405 -1.67 5.69 1.79
N VAL A 406 -0.68 5.80 2.67
CA VAL A 406 -0.04 7.05 3.10
C VAL A 406 1.41 7.14 2.63
N LEU A 407 1.77 6.44 1.54
CA LEU A 407 3.12 6.47 0.95
C LEU A 407 4.24 6.16 1.95
N ASN A 408 4.00 5.17 2.82
CA ASN A 408 4.94 4.71 3.84
C ASN A 408 5.31 5.78 4.88
N ALA A 409 4.45 6.78 5.11
CA ALA A 409 4.65 7.76 6.18
C ALA A 409 4.88 7.08 7.54
N LEU A 410 5.62 7.73 8.44
CA LEU A 410 6.01 7.17 9.74
C LEU A 410 5.05 7.63 10.84
N ASN A 411 4.40 6.68 11.50
CA ASN A 411 3.68 6.89 12.76
C ASN A 411 4.45 6.21 13.91
N GLU A 412 3.93 6.32 15.15
CA GLU A 412 4.54 5.71 16.33
C GLU A 412 4.76 4.19 16.20
N ASP A 413 3.78 3.46 15.65
CA ASP A 413 3.89 2.02 15.42
C ASP A 413 5.03 1.67 14.46
N ALA A 414 5.15 2.42 13.36
CA ALA A 414 6.21 2.19 12.38
C ALA A 414 7.59 2.44 12.98
N PHE A 415 7.78 3.53 13.75
CA PHE A 415 9.03 3.79 14.47
C PHE A 415 9.37 2.69 15.46
N SER A 416 8.39 2.26 16.27
CA SER A 416 8.55 1.20 17.26
C SER A 416 8.94 -0.14 16.61
N GLN A 417 8.33 -0.49 15.48
CA GLN A 417 8.65 -1.72 14.75
C GLN A 417 10.02 -1.65 14.05
N ILE A 418 10.41 -0.50 13.48
CA ILE A 418 11.77 -0.29 12.97
C ILE A 418 12.79 -0.51 14.09
N GLU A 419 12.58 0.12 15.23
CA GLU A 419 13.45 -0.01 16.40
C GLU A 419 13.58 -1.46 16.85
N GLN A 420 12.48 -2.21 16.94
CA GLN A 420 12.52 -3.62 17.30
C GLN A 420 13.31 -4.45 16.28
N HIS A 421 13.02 -4.30 14.98
CA HIS A 421 13.72 -5.07 13.93
C HIS A 421 15.23 -4.80 13.92
N PHE A 422 15.65 -3.55 14.10
CA PHE A 422 17.08 -3.23 14.09
C PHE A 422 17.82 -3.64 15.36
N ARG A 423 17.14 -3.71 16.52
CA ARG A 423 17.68 -4.40 17.71
C ARG A 423 17.86 -5.89 17.45
N ASP A 424 16.84 -6.54 16.91
CA ASP A 424 16.91 -7.98 16.58
C ASP A 424 18.01 -8.26 15.55
N ILE A 425 18.18 -7.37 14.56
CA ILE A 425 19.27 -7.46 13.58
C ILE A 425 20.64 -7.29 14.26
N ALA A 426 20.80 -6.33 15.17
CA ALA A 426 22.07 -6.13 15.86
C ALA A 426 22.50 -7.39 16.63
N ASP A 427 21.54 -8.03 17.30
CA ASP A 427 21.77 -9.19 18.17
C ASP A 427 21.82 -10.54 17.41
N ASP A 428 21.34 -10.62 16.16
CA ASP A 428 21.30 -11.87 15.40
C ASP A 428 22.65 -12.19 14.71
N PRO A 429 23.44 -13.16 15.18
CA PRO A 429 24.76 -13.46 14.61
C PRO A 429 24.69 -14.07 13.20
N LYS A 430 23.52 -14.48 12.71
CA LYS A 430 23.33 -14.99 11.35
C LYS A 430 23.25 -13.87 10.31
N ILE A 431 22.92 -12.66 10.76
CA ILE A 431 22.78 -11.48 9.90
C ILE A 431 24.07 -10.69 9.92
N ALA A 432 24.63 -10.44 8.74
CA ALA A 432 25.87 -9.72 8.53
C ALA A 432 25.64 -8.24 8.17
N GLY A 433 24.45 -7.89 7.67
CA GLY A 433 24.05 -6.53 7.28
C GLY A 433 22.56 -6.42 7.01
N ALA A 434 22.08 -5.22 6.70
CA ALA A 434 20.67 -4.97 6.44
C ALA A 434 20.42 -4.02 5.27
N VAL A 435 19.25 -4.15 4.67
CA VAL A 435 18.67 -3.22 3.71
C VAL A 435 17.41 -2.62 4.32
N LEU A 436 17.24 -1.31 4.16
CA LEU A 436 16.02 -0.61 4.54
C LEU A 436 15.35 -0.04 3.29
N THR A 437 14.08 -0.34 3.09
CA THR A 437 13.30 0.12 1.92
C THR A 437 11.83 0.33 2.26
N GLY A 438 11.08 0.89 1.31
CA GLY A 438 9.65 1.14 1.42
C GLY A 438 8.88 0.24 0.48
N PHE A 439 7.62 -0.04 0.78
CA PHE A 439 6.77 -0.81 -0.10
C PHE A 439 6.31 0.00 -1.33
N GLY A 440 6.29 -0.65 -2.49
CA GLY A 440 5.79 -0.10 -3.75
C GLY A 440 6.83 0.72 -4.52
N VAL A 441 6.37 1.64 -5.38
CA VAL A 441 7.22 2.31 -6.39
C VAL A 441 7.25 3.83 -6.29
N LYS A 442 6.46 4.42 -5.38
CA LYS A 442 6.29 5.87 -5.28
C LYS A 442 7.22 6.48 -4.24
N ALA A 443 7.29 5.89 -3.06
CA ALA A 443 8.01 6.44 -1.93
C ALA A 443 8.78 5.34 -1.22
N PHE A 444 10.02 5.66 -0.84
CA PHE A 444 10.67 4.96 0.27
C PHE A 444 9.84 5.24 1.53
N VAL A 445 9.80 6.52 1.92
CA VAL A 445 9.01 7.06 3.05
C VAL A 445 8.70 8.52 2.74
N SER A 446 7.42 8.92 2.80
CA SER A 446 7.00 10.29 2.47
C SER A 446 7.15 11.32 3.60
N GLY A 447 7.62 10.91 4.78
CA GLY A 447 7.80 11.76 5.96
C GLY A 447 7.09 11.20 7.18
N ALA A 448 6.97 12.01 8.24
CA ALA A 448 6.11 11.71 9.37
C ALA A 448 4.63 11.76 8.94
N ASP A 449 3.80 10.91 9.56
CA ASP A 449 2.36 10.94 9.37
C ASP A 449 1.80 12.25 9.94
N VAL A 450 0.97 12.97 9.17
CA VAL A 450 0.47 14.28 9.60
C VAL A 450 -0.44 14.17 10.83
N ASN A 451 -1.16 13.05 10.96
CA ASN A 451 -2.01 12.83 12.14
C ASN A 451 -1.17 12.63 13.40
N PHE A 452 -0.01 11.99 13.28
CA PHE A 452 0.96 11.89 14.36
C PHE A 452 1.53 13.26 14.77
N LEU A 453 1.76 14.16 13.80
CA LEU A 453 2.17 15.54 14.11
C LEU A 453 1.05 16.38 14.75
N ALA A 454 -0.21 16.10 14.40
CA ALA A 454 -1.37 16.83 14.91
C ALA A 454 -1.65 16.57 16.41
N GLU A 455 -1.11 15.49 16.97
CA GLU A 455 -1.21 15.14 18.39
C GLU A 455 -0.27 15.98 19.28
N ILE A 456 0.65 16.75 18.68
CA ILE A 456 1.60 17.59 19.41
C ILE A 456 0.93 18.92 19.77
N ASP A 457 0.68 19.14 21.06
CA ASP A 457 -0.08 20.29 21.58
C ASP A 457 0.76 21.29 22.40
N SER A 458 2.01 20.94 22.70
CA SER A 458 2.90 21.66 23.62
C SER A 458 4.36 21.55 23.21
N LYS A 459 5.19 22.46 23.74
CA LYS A 459 6.64 22.48 23.47
C LYS A 459 7.30 21.22 24.02
N GLU A 460 6.93 20.84 25.22
CA GLU A 460 7.44 19.68 25.95
C GLU A 460 7.12 18.40 25.17
N LYS A 461 5.86 18.23 24.75
CA LYS A 461 5.45 17.10 23.91
C LYS A 461 6.19 17.09 22.58
N GLY A 462 6.42 18.26 21.97
CA GLY A 462 7.21 18.39 20.74
C GLY A 462 8.65 17.89 20.92
N THR A 463 9.33 18.33 21.97
CA THR A 463 10.69 17.86 22.29
C THR A 463 10.73 16.36 22.57
N GLU A 464 9.81 15.83 23.38
CA GLU A 464 9.72 14.39 23.67
C GLU A 464 9.47 13.57 22.40
N THR A 465 8.57 14.03 21.53
CA THR A 465 8.20 13.33 20.30
C THR A 465 9.35 13.32 19.30
N SER A 466 10.03 14.46 19.12
CA SER A 466 11.25 14.54 18.30
C SER A 466 12.34 13.62 18.85
N TRP A 467 12.60 13.66 20.17
CA TRP A 467 13.64 12.84 20.77
C TRP A 467 13.34 11.34 20.63
N SER A 468 12.10 10.92 20.89
CA SER A 468 11.66 9.54 20.68
C SER A 468 11.87 9.09 19.23
N SER A 469 11.46 9.92 18.25
CA SER A 469 11.68 9.64 16.82
C SER A 469 13.16 9.51 16.48
N GLN A 470 14.01 10.39 17.01
CA GLN A 470 15.45 10.30 16.85
C GLN A 470 16.04 9.06 17.49
N GLN A 471 15.52 8.58 18.62
CA GLN A 471 15.98 7.33 19.24
C GLN A 471 15.75 6.14 18.31
N SER A 472 14.57 6.03 17.70
CA SER A 472 14.29 4.96 16.73
C SER A 472 15.18 5.07 15.48
N VAL A 473 15.48 6.29 15.00
CA VAL A 473 16.44 6.51 13.90
C VAL A 473 17.88 6.16 14.30
N MET A 474 18.31 6.49 15.52
CA MET A 474 19.65 6.18 16.03
C MET A 474 19.89 4.67 16.17
N VAL A 475 18.86 3.88 16.43
CA VAL A 475 19.00 2.41 16.49
C VAL A 475 19.47 1.85 15.15
N VAL A 476 19.01 2.41 14.02
CA VAL A 476 19.49 2.08 12.68
C VAL A 476 20.97 2.48 12.51
N GLU A 477 21.33 3.69 12.93
CA GLU A 477 22.71 4.22 12.84
C GLU A 477 23.70 3.41 13.70
N LYS A 478 23.24 2.92 14.85
CA LYS A 478 24.06 2.22 15.87
C LYS A 478 23.89 0.70 15.83
N THR A 479 23.33 0.14 14.75
CA THR A 479 23.12 -1.31 14.59
C THR A 479 24.42 -2.12 14.62
N GLY A 480 25.58 -1.50 14.34
CA GLY A 480 26.89 -2.17 14.36
C GLY A 480 27.17 -3.05 13.15
N LYS A 481 26.24 -3.13 12.20
CA LYS A 481 26.34 -3.86 10.93
C LYS A 481 26.06 -2.89 9.77
N PRO A 482 26.56 -3.14 8.55
CA PRO A 482 26.27 -2.28 7.41
C PRO A 482 24.77 -2.24 7.11
N VAL A 483 24.21 -1.02 7.06
CA VAL A 483 22.82 -0.78 6.67
C VAL A 483 22.78 0.04 5.39
N VAL A 484 22.16 -0.48 4.34
CA VAL A 484 21.99 0.22 3.06
C VAL A 484 20.53 0.62 2.88
N CYS A 485 20.26 1.92 2.76
CA CYS A 485 18.94 2.41 2.39
C CYS A 485 18.77 2.29 0.86
N ALA A 486 17.80 1.49 0.44
CA ALA A 486 17.37 1.34 -0.94
C ALA A 486 16.19 2.29 -1.20
N MET A 487 16.49 3.49 -1.72
CA MET A 487 15.50 4.52 -2.02
C MET A 487 14.76 4.15 -3.31
N ASN A 488 13.71 3.33 -3.18
CA ASN A 488 12.84 2.85 -4.25
C ASN A 488 11.81 3.88 -4.75
N GLY A 489 11.76 5.04 -4.11
CA GLY A 489 10.94 6.18 -4.48
C GLY A 489 11.38 7.43 -3.70
N PHE A 490 10.52 8.44 -3.60
CA PHE A 490 10.86 9.65 -2.85
C PHE A 490 11.11 9.33 -1.36
N ALA A 491 12.11 9.98 -0.76
CA ALA A 491 12.40 9.96 0.67
C ALA A 491 12.32 11.39 1.20
N PHE A 492 11.22 11.73 1.86
CA PHE A 492 10.94 13.10 2.30
C PHE A 492 10.93 13.18 3.82
N GLY A 493 11.43 14.30 4.34
CA GLY A 493 11.39 14.62 5.76
C GLY A 493 11.96 13.51 6.65
N GLY A 494 11.17 13.04 7.62
CA GLY A 494 11.45 11.85 8.44
C GLY A 494 11.93 10.61 7.65
N GLY A 495 11.47 10.43 6.41
CA GLY A 495 11.96 9.38 5.52
C GLY A 495 13.40 9.62 5.05
N ASN A 496 13.74 10.84 4.69
CA ASN A 496 15.12 11.20 4.36
C ASN A 496 16.02 11.17 5.60
N GLU A 497 15.50 11.55 6.77
CA GLU A 497 16.21 11.46 8.05
C GLU A 497 16.57 10.01 8.40
N LEU A 498 15.62 9.09 8.24
CA LEU A 498 15.85 7.66 8.39
C LEU A 498 16.86 7.13 7.36
N ALA A 499 16.80 7.58 6.11
CA ALA A 499 17.76 7.21 5.08
C ALA A 499 19.19 7.70 5.42
N MET A 500 19.32 8.92 5.97
CA MET A 500 20.62 9.49 6.35
C MET A 500 21.28 8.77 7.54
N ALA A 501 20.49 8.11 8.40
CA ALA A 501 21.02 7.27 9.48
C ALA A 501 21.64 5.95 8.99
N CYS A 502 21.30 5.49 7.79
CA CYS A 502 21.90 4.29 7.20
C CYS A 502 23.37 4.54 6.81
N THR A 503 24.18 3.47 6.82
CA THR A 503 25.60 3.52 6.42
C THR A 503 25.78 3.98 4.97
N ALA A 504 24.86 3.59 4.08
CA ALA A 504 24.83 4.09 2.72
C ALA A 504 23.40 4.30 2.24
N ARG A 505 23.25 5.15 1.23
CA ARG A 505 22.01 5.39 0.50
C ARG A 505 22.27 5.17 -0.98
N ILE A 506 21.40 4.42 -1.63
CA ILE A 506 21.39 4.26 -3.09
C ILE A 506 19.98 4.50 -3.61
N ALA A 507 19.88 4.97 -4.85
CA ALA A 507 18.59 5.30 -5.44
C ALA A 507 18.50 4.81 -6.89
N ARG A 508 17.27 4.65 -7.36
CA ARG A 508 17.04 4.45 -8.80
C ARG A 508 17.52 5.67 -9.60
N LYS A 509 18.16 5.40 -10.73
CA LYS A 509 18.68 6.43 -11.63
C LYS A 509 17.56 7.21 -12.32
N GLY A 510 17.79 8.51 -12.52
CA GLY A 510 16.91 9.36 -13.32
C GLY A 510 15.63 9.82 -12.63
N LEU A 511 15.54 9.69 -11.30
CA LEU A 511 14.42 10.23 -10.54
C LEU A 511 14.53 11.76 -10.50
N LYS A 512 13.54 12.45 -11.08
CA LYS A 512 13.48 13.93 -11.07
C LYS A 512 13.26 14.51 -9.66
N VAL A 513 12.61 13.73 -8.81
CA VAL A 513 12.36 14.02 -7.41
C VAL A 513 12.77 12.78 -6.66
N LEU A 514 13.73 12.90 -5.74
CA LEU A 514 14.22 11.80 -4.91
C LEU A 514 14.12 12.16 -3.43
N ALA A 515 14.70 13.27 -2.99
CA ALA A 515 14.78 13.60 -1.57
C ALA A 515 14.40 15.05 -1.31
N ALA A 516 13.85 15.32 -0.13
CA ALA A 516 13.52 16.67 0.33
C ALA A 516 13.44 16.72 1.86
N GLN A 517 13.52 17.93 2.42
CA GLN A 517 13.22 18.24 3.82
C GLN A 517 12.07 19.26 3.86
N PRO A 518 10.82 18.84 3.59
CA PRO A 518 9.69 19.73 3.33
C PRO A 518 9.04 20.31 4.60
N GLU A 519 9.56 20.04 5.80
CA GLU A 519 9.02 20.39 7.12
C GLU A 519 8.64 21.87 7.23
N THR A 520 9.47 22.75 6.68
CA THR A 520 9.22 24.20 6.66
C THR A 520 7.93 24.60 5.93
N ASN A 521 7.44 23.78 4.98
CA ASN A 521 6.13 24.00 4.34
C ASN A 521 4.95 23.70 5.30
N LEU A 522 5.19 22.95 6.37
CA LEU A 522 4.23 22.63 7.44
C LEU A 522 4.39 23.54 8.67
N GLY A 523 5.31 24.51 8.63
CA GLY A 523 5.60 25.36 9.79
C GLY A 523 6.37 24.63 10.89
N ILE A 524 7.06 23.53 10.55
CA ILE A 524 7.95 22.80 11.45
C ILE A 524 9.39 22.80 10.93
N ILE A 525 10.33 22.33 11.75
CA ILE A 525 11.70 22.01 11.34
C ILE A 525 11.87 20.48 11.28
N PRO A 526 12.91 19.94 10.63
CA PRO A 526 13.25 18.54 10.79
C PRO A 526 13.49 18.20 12.25
N GLY A 527 12.96 17.05 12.67
CA GLY A 527 12.94 16.64 14.07
C GLY A 527 13.42 15.20 14.29
N ALA A 528 13.89 14.50 13.25
CA ALA A 528 14.46 13.15 13.35
C ALA A 528 15.95 13.11 12.95
N GLY A 529 16.61 14.26 12.91
CA GLY A 529 18.06 14.44 12.81
C GLY A 529 18.56 15.15 11.55
N ALA A 530 17.72 15.69 10.68
CA ALA A 530 18.20 16.28 9.41
C ALA A 530 19.08 17.50 9.62
N THR A 531 18.81 18.34 10.63
CA THR A 531 19.62 19.53 10.90
C THR A 531 21.04 19.17 11.33
N GLN A 532 21.27 17.90 11.71
CA GLN A 532 22.55 17.40 12.18
C GLN A 532 23.22 16.45 11.17
N ARG A 533 22.46 15.54 10.54
CA ARG A 533 22.99 14.54 9.60
C ARG A 533 23.21 15.11 8.21
N LEU A 534 22.30 15.95 7.70
CA LEU A 534 22.42 16.49 6.35
C LEU A 534 23.67 17.38 6.19
N PRO A 535 24.01 18.31 7.12
CA PRO A 535 25.25 19.09 7.03
C PRO A 535 26.52 18.26 6.99
N ARG A 536 26.54 17.09 7.63
CA ARG A 536 27.67 16.16 7.65
C ARG A 536 27.83 15.39 6.34
N LEU A 537 26.75 15.26 5.57
CA LEU A 537 26.76 14.59 4.26
C LEU A 537 27.07 15.54 3.11
N VAL A 538 26.39 16.69 3.07
CA VAL A 538 26.40 17.58 1.88
C VAL A 538 27.08 18.93 2.13
N GLY A 539 27.57 19.15 3.35
CA GLY A 539 28.10 20.44 3.83
C GLY A 539 27.00 21.37 4.37
N ILE A 540 27.39 22.24 5.31
CA ILE A 540 26.47 23.10 6.08
C ILE A 540 25.64 24.01 5.19
N GLU A 541 26.26 24.72 4.23
CA GLU A 541 25.56 25.69 3.38
C GLU A 541 24.52 25.03 2.48
N LYS A 542 24.89 23.90 1.86
CA LYS A 542 23.98 23.14 1.00
C LYS A 542 22.85 22.52 1.82
N ALA A 543 23.14 21.98 3.00
CA ALA A 543 22.12 21.44 3.90
C ALA A 543 21.13 22.53 4.34
N ALA A 544 21.62 23.69 4.75
CA ALA A 544 20.78 24.83 5.12
C ALA A 544 19.89 25.27 3.95
N GLU A 545 20.42 25.34 2.73
CA GLU A 545 19.64 25.67 1.55
C GLU A 545 18.50 24.67 1.31
N LEU A 546 18.76 23.37 1.40
CA LEU A 546 17.76 22.33 1.21
C LEU A 546 16.68 22.31 2.29
N ILE A 547 17.05 22.48 3.57
CA ILE A 547 16.10 22.42 4.68
C ILE A 547 15.22 23.67 4.71
N ARG A 548 15.81 24.86 4.53
CA ARG A 548 15.09 26.14 4.61
C ARG A 548 14.15 26.36 3.44
N THR A 549 14.51 25.86 2.25
CA THR A 549 13.65 25.94 1.06
C THR A 549 12.72 24.74 0.89
N GLY A 550 12.95 23.65 1.62
CA GLY A 550 12.23 22.38 1.47
C GLY A 550 12.13 21.85 0.05
N ARG A 551 13.00 22.31 -0.87
CA ARG A 551 12.91 21.93 -2.28
C ARG A 551 13.34 20.48 -2.48
N PRO A 552 12.75 19.76 -3.44
CA PRO A 552 13.23 18.44 -3.79
C PRO A 552 14.57 18.51 -4.54
N VAL A 553 15.37 17.45 -4.39
CA VAL A 553 16.54 17.16 -5.21
C VAL A 553 16.28 15.94 -6.08
N SER A 554 16.85 15.94 -7.29
CA SER A 554 16.84 14.77 -8.18
C SER A 554 17.83 13.69 -7.71
N SER A 555 17.74 12.46 -8.22
CA SER A 555 18.74 11.42 -7.95
C SER A 555 20.14 11.80 -8.42
N LYS A 556 20.22 12.50 -9.56
CA LYS A 556 21.48 13.04 -10.08
C LYS A 556 22.10 14.08 -9.15
N GLU A 557 21.32 15.08 -8.75
CA GLU A 557 21.79 16.11 -7.82
C GLU A 557 22.17 15.50 -6.46
N ALA A 558 21.36 14.56 -5.95
CA ALA A 558 21.63 13.86 -4.70
C ALA A 558 22.98 13.12 -4.73
N LEU A 559 23.37 12.56 -5.88
CA LEU A 559 24.68 11.94 -6.07
C LEU A 559 25.80 13.00 -6.10
N GLU A 560 25.60 14.09 -6.85
CA GLU A 560 26.57 15.19 -6.98
C GLU A 560 26.90 15.87 -5.65
N ILE A 561 25.91 16.04 -4.77
CA ILE A 561 26.08 16.67 -3.45
C ILE A 561 26.50 15.69 -2.35
N GLY A 562 26.60 14.38 -2.63
CA GLY A 562 26.98 13.36 -1.64
C GLY A 562 25.85 12.86 -0.73
N LEU A 563 24.58 13.21 -1.03
CA LEU A 563 23.43 12.69 -0.29
C LEU A 563 23.23 11.19 -0.53
N ILE A 564 23.42 10.72 -1.77
CA ILE A 564 23.46 9.28 -2.08
C ILE A 564 24.84 8.88 -2.58
N SER A 565 25.18 7.60 -2.40
CA SER A 565 26.46 7.04 -2.82
C SER A 565 26.46 6.57 -4.28
N ARG A 566 25.29 6.19 -4.82
CA ARG A 566 25.16 5.63 -6.17
C ARG A 566 23.73 5.68 -6.71
N GLU A 567 23.63 5.84 -8.04
CA GLU A 567 22.41 5.56 -8.82
C GLU A 567 22.43 4.14 -9.44
N VAL A 568 21.26 3.51 -9.56
CA VAL A 568 21.10 2.16 -10.10
C VAL A 568 20.06 2.13 -11.24
N ASP A 569 20.39 1.47 -12.36
CA ASP A 569 19.50 1.31 -13.52
C ASP A 569 18.48 0.15 -13.35
N GLY A 570 18.73 -0.76 -12.41
CA GLY A 570 17.94 -1.98 -12.11
C GLY A 570 17.17 -1.93 -10.78
N ASP A 571 16.94 -3.11 -10.21
CA ASP A 571 16.31 -3.25 -8.88
C ASP A 571 17.23 -2.68 -7.80
N VAL A 572 16.76 -1.64 -7.11
CA VAL A 572 17.53 -0.95 -6.08
C VAL A 572 17.66 -1.77 -4.79
N VAL A 573 16.71 -2.66 -4.50
CA VAL A 573 16.74 -3.53 -3.32
C VAL A 573 17.79 -4.61 -3.51
N GLU A 574 17.80 -5.28 -4.67
CA GLU A 574 18.83 -6.28 -5.00
C GLU A 574 20.24 -5.65 -4.99
N ALA A 575 20.40 -4.47 -5.59
CA ALA A 575 21.67 -3.74 -5.54
C ALA A 575 22.08 -3.34 -4.11
N ALA A 576 21.12 -3.05 -3.23
CA ALA A 576 21.39 -2.76 -1.83
C ALA A 576 21.81 -4.02 -1.05
N ILE A 577 21.19 -5.17 -1.33
CA ILE A 577 21.56 -6.47 -0.75
C ILE A 577 23.01 -6.79 -1.11
N GLU A 578 23.37 -6.67 -2.40
CA GLU A 578 24.75 -6.88 -2.87
C GLU A 578 25.75 -5.93 -2.18
N LEU A 579 25.40 -4.65 -2.06
CA LEU A 579 26.25 -3.65 -1.42
C LEU A 579 26.42 -3.91 0.09
N ALA A 580 25.34 -4.22 0.81
CA ALA A 580 25.38 -4.56 2.22
C ALA A 580 26.25 -5.79 2.47
N ARG A 581 26.11 -6.83 1.63
CA ARG A 581 26.92 -8.05 1.69
C ARG A 581 28.40 -7.81 1.39
N SER A 582 28.70 -6.99 0.40
CA SER A 582 30.07 -6.58 0.09
C SER A 582 30.72 -5.81 1.25
N ALA A 583 29.97 -4.89 1.86
CA ALA A 583 30.42 -4.12 3.01
C ALA A 583 30.67 -5.00 4.24
N ALA A 584 29.77 -5.94 4.53
CA ALA A 584 29.91 -6.87 5.65
C ALA A 584 31.15 -7.77 5.52
N ARG A 585 31.57 -8.06 4.28
CA ARG A 585 32.80 -8.81 3.97
C ARG A 585 34.07 -7.95 3.95
N GLY A 586 33.96 -6.65 4.22
CA GLY A 586 35.08 -5.70 4.14
C GLY A 586 35.57 -5.42 2.72
N GLN A 587 34.79 -5.77 1.69
CA GLN A 587 35.16 -5.60 0.28
C GLN A 587 34.81 -4.21 -0.26
N THR A 588 33.82 -3.55 0.34
CA THR A 588 33.45 -2.17 0.02
C THR A 588 33.37 -1.37 1.32
N PRO A 589 34.26 -0.37 1.54
CA PRO A 589 34.18 0.45 2.73
C PRO A 589 32.92 1.32 2.67
N LEU A 590 32.05 1.17 3.66
CA LEU A 590 30.92 2.06 3.90
C LEU A 590 31.15 2.76 5.24
N HIS A 591 30.94 4.07 5.27
CA HIS A 591 31.11 4.89 6.46
C HIS A 591 29.78 5.56 6.79
N GLY A 592 29.36 5.42 8.05
CA GLY A 592 28.22 6.17 8.58
C GLY A 592 28.51 7.66 8.73
N ILE A 593 27.60 8.37 9.39
CA ILE A 593 27.75 9.79 9.69
C ILE A 593 28.97 10.02 10.60
N ASP A 594 29.82 11.01 10.29
CA ASP A 594 30.92 11.41 11.18
C ASP A 594 30.35 12.06 12.45
N PRO A 595 30.56 11.46 13.64
CA PRO A 595 29.97 11.97 14.87
C PRO A 595 30.65 13.25 15.38
N LYS A 596 31.76 13.68 14.79
CA LYS A 596 32.52 14.85 15.27
C LYS A 596 31.76 16.16 15.08
N PRO A 597 32.07 17.17 15.91
CA PRO A 597 31.71 18.56 15.63
C PRO A 597 32.18 19.02 14.26
N LEU A 598 31.34 19.78 13.57
CA LEU A 598 31.70 20.60 12.43
C LEU A 598 32.02 22.03 12.88
N ARG A 599 32.72 22.78 12.03
CA ARG A 599 32.94 24.21 12.24
C ARG A 599 31.85 24.99 11.50
N ALA A 600 30.93 25.61 12.24
CA ALA A 600 29.87 26.40 11.64
C ALA A 600 30.41 27.72 11.05
N PRO A 601 29.83 28.21 9.94
CA PRO A 601 30.07 29.59 9.50
C PRO A 601 29.39 30.56 10.47
N ASN A 602 29.86 31.81 10.53
CA ASN A 602 29.23 32.84 11.36
C ASN A 602 27.78 33.15 10.95
N ARG A 603 27.43 32.90 9.69
CA ARG A 603 26.09 33.12 9.12
C ARG A 603 25.86 32.18 7.95
N LEU A 604 24.63 31.67 7.82
CA LEU A 604 24.19 30.89 6.66
C LEU A 604 23.90 31.80 5.46
N PRO A 605 24.14 31.34 4.21
CA PRO A 605 23.74 32.07 3.01
C PRO A 605 22.24 32.41 3.02
N ASP A 606 21.90 33.57 2.44
CA ASP A 606 20.49 33.96 2.26
C ASP A 606 19.82 33.05 1.23
N VAL A 607 18.56 32.70 1.46
CA VAL A 607 17.72 31.91 0.54
C VAL A 607 16.34 32.53 0.43
N ASP A 608 15.65 32.27 -0.68
CA ASP A 608 14.25 32.66 -0.83
C ASP A 608 13.34 31.67 -0.09
N LEU A 609 12.78 32.14 1.03
CA LEU A 609 11.84 31.35 1.84
C LEU A 609 10.46 31.22 1.20
N GLY A 610 10.12 32.11 0.24
CA GLY A 610 8.77 32.18 -0.33
C GLY A 610 7.71 32.41 0.75
N HIS A 611 6.75 31.48 0.85
CA HIS A 611 5.64 31.55 1.81
C HIS A 611 6.00 31.06 3.22
N ARG A 612 7.16 30.43 3.42
CA ARG A 612 7.53 29.72 4.67
C ARG A 612 7.69 30.68 5.84
N SER A 613 7.51 30.14 7.05
CA SER A 613 7.59 30.93 8.27
C SER A 613 9.01 31.44 8.54
N ARG A 614 9.14 32.76 8.75
CA ARG A 614 10.38 33.40 9.18
C ARG A 614 10.73 33.09 10.64
N ALA A 615 9.73 32.91 11.50
CA ALA A 615 9.94 32.51 12.89
C ALA A 615 10.50 31.08 12.97
N VAL A 616 9.92 30.16 12.20
CA VAL A 616 10.41 28.78 12.08
C VAL A 616 11.82 28.76 11.46
N ASP A 617 12.07 29.55 10.41
CA ASP A 617 13.41 29.65 9.79
C ASP A 617 14.49 30.16 10.75
N ALA A 618 14.16 31.10 11.64
CA ALA A 618 15.08 31.61 12.65
C ALA A 618 15.50 30.51 13.64
N ILE A 619 14.54 29.70 14.11
CA ILE A 619 14.81 28.56 15.00
C ILE A 619 15.60 27.48 14.25
N LEU A 620 15.24 27.21 12.99
CA LEU A 620 15.97 26.28 12.12
C LEU A 620 17.44 26.68 11.93
N CYS A 621 17.71 27.96 11.66
CA CYS A 621 19.06 28.45 11.50
C CYS A 621 19.90 28.24 12.78
N ARG A 622 19.31 28.45 13.96
CA ARG A 622 19.95 28.13 15.25
C ARG A 622 20.22 26.63 15.40
N ALA A 623 19.22 25.78 15.11
CA ALA A 623 19.36 24.32 15.16
C ALA A 623 20.55 23.82 14.31
N ILE A 624 20.72 24.39 13.10
CA ILE A 624 21.85 24.06 12.23
C ILE A 624 23.16 24.62 12.78
N LEU A 625 23.27 25.93 13.02
CA LEU A 625 24.53 26.58 13.35
C LEU A 625 25.09 26.12 14.70
N GLU A 626 24.25 26.10 15.74
CA GLU A 626 24.68 25.74 17.09
C GLU A 626 24.72 24.22 17.31
N GLY A 627 23.90 23.46 16.57
CA GLY A 627 23.85 22.00 16.68
C GLY A 627 25.06 21.32 16.06
N VAL A 628 25.50 21.75 14.87
CA VAL A 628 26.62 21.09 14.18
C VAL A 628 27.97 21.27 14.87
N GLU A 629 28.13 22.30 15.70
CA GLU A 629 29.33 22.52 16.54
C GLU A 629 29.42 21.56 17.73
N ARG A 630 28.41 20.71 17.91
CA ARG A 630 28.38 19.67 18.94
C ARG A 630 28.70 18.30 18.33
N PRO A 631 29.16 17.33 19.14
CA PRO A 631 29.12 15.93 18.75
C PRO A 631 27.72 15.53 18.31
N LEU A 632 27.60 14.58 17.38
CA LEU A 632 26.32 14.23 16.74
C LEU A 632 25.20 13.97 17.76
N ASP A 633 25.42 13.14 18.77
CA ASP A 633 24.43 12.80 19.80
C ASP A 633 23.93 14.05 20.56
N ASP A 634 24.80 15.02 20.84
CA ASP A 634 24.45 16.26 21.54
C ASP A 634 23.75 17.26 20.61
N GLY A 635 24.15 17.31 19.33
CA GLY A 635 23.48 18.09 18.31
C GLY A 635 22.06 17.57 18.03
N LEU A 636 21.89 16.26 18.07
CA LEU A 636 20.60 15.58 17.92
C LEU A 636 19.63 15.95 19.06
N ARG A 637 20.09 15.90 20.31
CA ARG A 637 19.32 16.41 21.47
C ARG A 637 18.94 17.87 21.31
N PHE A 638 19.89 18.69 20.86
CA PHE A 638 19.65 20.11 20.63
C PHE A 638 18.60 20.35 19.52
N GLU A 639 18.61 19.55 18.45
CA GLU A 639 17.54 19.58 17.45
C GLU A 639 16.16 19.30 18.06
N SER A 640 16.05 18.33 18.96
CA SER A 640 14.77 18.04 19.64
C SER A 640 14.28 19.18 20.53
N GLU A 641 15.19 19.90 21.18
CA GLU A 641 14.86 21.12 21.93
C GLU A 641 14.33 22.22 20.99
N MET A 642 15.00 22.43 19.85
CA MET A 642 14.58 23.40 18.83
C MET A 642 13.25 23.01 18.16
N PHE A 643 13.01 21.72 17.95
CA PHE A 643 11.75 21.23 17.43
C PHE A 643 10.60 21.53 18.41
N GLY A 644 10.81 21.31 19.71
CA GLY A 644 9.85 21.72 20.73
C GLY A 644 9.61 23.22 20.78
N GLU A 645 10.65 24.04 20.61
CA GLU A 645 10.50 25.51 20.49
C GLU A 645 9.56 25.87 19.33
N VAL A 646 9.72 25.22 18.16
CA VAL A 646 8.88 25.39 16.97
C VAL A 646 7.44 24.93 17.21
N CYS A 647 7.22 23.83 17.93
CA CYS A 647 5.86 23.39 18.30
C CYS A 647 5.10 24.40 19.16
N GLY A 648 5.81 25.33 19.82
CA GLY A 648 5.19 26.45 20.53
C GLY A 648 4.81 27.65 19.67
N THR A 649 5.17 27.66 18.39
CA THR A 649 4.82 28.74 17.45
C THR A 649 3.37 28.64 17.01
N ARG A 650 2.79 29.76 16.58
CA ARG A 650 1.45 29.74 15.99
C ARG A 650 1.49 29.13 14.59
N ASP A 651 2.60 29.30 13.90
CA ASP A 651 2.80 28.83 12.52
C ASP A 651 2.78 27.30 12.39
N MET A 652 3.32 26.56 13.36
CA MET A 652 3.21 25.09 13.37
C MET A 652 1.74 24.64 13.30
N ARG A 653 0.86 25.23 14.12
CA ARG A 653 -0.57 24.88 14.11
C ARG A 653 -1.24 25.23 12.78
N ILE A 654 -0.93 26.41 12.22
CA ILE A 654 -1.46 26.84 10.93
C ILE A 654 -1.05 25.85 9.84
N GLY A 655 0.21 25.45 9.78
CA GLY A 655 0.74 24.57 8.75
C GLY A 655 0.19 23.15 8.82
N VAL A 656 0.16 22.55 10.03
CA VAL A 656 -0.38 21.21 10.24
C VAL A 656 -1.87 21.15 9.91
N MET A 657 -2.68 22.10 10.40
CA MET A 657 -4.12 22.13 10.11
C MET A 657 -4.38 22.40 8.62
N ASN A 658 -3.63 23.32 7.99
CA ASN A 658 -3.77 23.56 6.56
C ASN A 658 -3.44 22.31 5.74
N PHE A 659 -2.46 21.50 6.13
CA PHE A 659 -2.15 20.24 5.43
C PHE A 659 -3.26 19.22 5.60
N ILE A 660 -3.83 19.08 6.81
CA ILE A 660 -4.96 18.17 7.06
C ILE A 660 -6.17 18.57 6.19
N GLU A 661 -6.47 19.86 6.11
CA GLU A 661 -7.63 20.38 5.39
C GLU A 661 -7.43 20.44 3.87
N ASN A 662 -6.25 20.86 3.41
CA ASN A 662 -6.01 21.23 2.02
C ASN A 662 -4.93 20.39 1.32
N GLY A 663 -4.23 19.52 2.06
CA GLY A 663 -3.16 18.66 1.55
C GLY A 663 -1.85 19.38 1.22
N PRO A 664 -0.85 18.65 0.68
CA PRO A 664 0.52 19.14 0.46
C PRO A 664 0.66 20.22 -0.61
N ARG A 665 -0.38 20.47 -1.42
CA ARG A 665 -0.29 21.35 -2.61
C ARG A 665 -0.69 22.80 -2.32
N LYS A 666 -1.39 23.07 -1.23
CA LYS A 666 -1.83 24.41 -0.87
C LYS A 666 -0.88 25.00 0.18
N PRO A 667 -0.12 26.05 -0.15
CA PRO A 667 0.73 26.74 0.81
C PRO A 667 -0.07 27.24 2.01
N ALA A 668 0.49 27.10 3.21
CA ALA A 668 -0.09 27.68 4.41
C ALA A 668 0.20 29.18 4.48
N GLU A 669 -0.73 29.95 5.07
CA GLU A 669 -0.57 31.38 5.31
C GLU A 669 0.01 31.61 6.70
N PHE A 670 1.34 31.53 6.82
CA PHE A 670 2.04 31.73 8.09
C PHE A 670 2.01 33.19 8.55
N VAL A 671 1.87 33.39 9.86
CA VAL A 671 1.85 34.69 10.53
C VAL A 671 3.25 35.14 11.00
N HIS A 672 4.24 34.23 10.99
CA HIS A 672 5.62 34.50 11.40
C HIS A 672 5.77 34.81 12.89
N GLU A 673 4.99 34.13 13.74
CA GLU A 673 4.91 34.31 15.21
C GLU A 673 5.11 33.01 16.00
#